data_AF-A0A7X9GQS6-F1
#
_entry.id   AF-A0A7X9GQS6-F1
#
_cell.length_a   1.000
_cell.length_b   1.000
_cell.length_c   1.000
_cell.angle_alpha   90.00
_cell.angle_beta   90.00
_cell.angle_gamma   90.00
#
_symmetry.space_group_name_H-M   'P 1'
#
loop_
_entity.id
_entity.type
_entity.pdbx_description
1 polymer ?
#
loop_
_entity_poly.entity_id
_entity_poly.type
_entity_poly.pdbx_seq_one_letter_code
_entity_poly.pdbx_strand_id
1 'polypeptide(L)'
;MHDPDEESNLKSENQNNGENDAQTEDIIELNADDKDIVKEVILDHDYDHDHSLTTEEETVTDLELSNTLSSFGEGARGTHVVELKLGLSKLGIGNYPANPSDFYGNSTTINVSEFQRYYGLEITGYVNEETLAVLESNVQSPYQNGKSGDHIVDLKKKLTLLGIGNYPTDPSGNFGSSTEINVRRFQVYYDLKENGIGDDVTIAKLNEVIILRDGVRGPHVVELKKNLRKLGIGSYPANPSDFFGDSTTINVSEFQRYYGLAVTGIVNEETLITIKENVNSLYQRGVQGTHIVELKQKLKQAGIGNYPANPSGSFGSSTEINVRRFQDYYGLKENGIADAVTLAKLDEIIHSPYQSGNNGAHVVKLKQNLSRLGIGNYPANPSPTFGNSTEINVRRFQAYNGLNENGIADEVTLAKIQEILNSPYRNGQRGNHVIDLKNKLSRLGIGNYPLNPSPSYGSSTETNVKRFQRIYGLYVSGIADEVTLNELEKAYQNRVIKIFIDPGHGGRDPGGQGYGLDEKDIVLDIALKTMTTLLSNYKNVDVILSRVDDTFITLEDRTNLANEWGADFYISLHTNAWIGQGQGFESFIHNTKATNEARRRQNDIHYYLINRIDVIDRGKKTANFHVLRESYMPALLLEYMFIDNNRENQKLRSASYRDYLGQITAEAIAHSFNLKRK
;
A
#
# COMPACT_ATOMS: atom_id res chain seq x y z
N MET A 1 -43.82 -28.50 -20.95
CA MET A 1 -43.22 -29.06 -22.18
C MET A 1 -41.83 -29.51 -21.77
N HIS A 2 -41.70 -30.75 -21.32
CA HIS A 2 -41.22 -31.92 -22.09
C HIS A 2 -39.75 -31.78 -22.49
N ASP A 3 -38.92 -32.47 -21.71
CA ASP A 3 -37.66 -33.16 -22.08
C ASP A 3 -37.98 -34.22 -23.19
N PRO A 4 -37.02 -34.94 -23.85
CA PRO A 4 -35.64 -35.25 -23.41
C PRO A 4 -34.58 -35.40 -24.55
N ASP A 5 -33.39 -35.89 -24.16
CA ASP A 5 -32.52 -36.89 -24.82
C ASP A 5 -31.06 -36.45 -25.07
N GLU A 6 -30.09 -37.08 -24.39
CA GLU A 6 -29.33 -38.23 -24.95
C GLU A 6 -28.29 -38.78 -23.95
N GLU A 7 -28.42 -40.09 -23.65
CA GLU A 7 -27.37 -40.97 -23.15
C GLU A 7 -26.56 -41.54 -24.34
N SER A 8 -25.25 -41.79 -24.18
CA SER A 8 -24.71 -43.16 -24.30
C SER A 8 -23.20 -43.27 -24.08
N ASN A 9 -22.87 -44.15 -23.12
CA ASN A 9 -21.77 -45.11 -23.04
C ASN A 9 -20.68 -45.16 -24.14
N LEU A 10 -19.43 -45.33 -23.69
CA LEU A 10 -18.59 -46.48 -24.07
C LEU A 10 -17.43 -46.71 -23.08
N LYS A 11 -17.36 -47.93 -22.54
CA LYS A 11 -16.19 -48.52 -21.88
C LYS A 11 -15.25 -49.09 -22.95
N SER A 12 -13.94 -49.00 -22.74
CA SER A 12 -13.01 -50.07 -23.15
C SER A 12 -11.72 -50.03 -22.32
N GLU A 13 -11.21 -51.22 -22.08
CA GLU A 13 -10.15 -51.62 -21.16
C GLU A 13 -8.72 -51.42 -21.71
N ASN A 14 -7.78 -51.57 -20.76
CA ASN A 14 -6.53 -52.31 -20.85
C ASN A 14 -5.24 -51.68 -21.41
N GLN A 15 -4.31 -51.58 -20.46
CA GLN A 15 -2.96 -52.16 -20.45
C GLN A 15 -1.78 -51.45 -21.14
N ASN A 16 -0.79 -51.25 -20.26
CA ASN A 16 0.63 -51.57 -20.40
C ASN A 16 1.64 -50.54 -20.94
N ASN A 17 2.67 -50.41 -20.10
CA ASN A 17 4.10 -50.26 -20.36
C ASN A 17 4.64 -48.89 -20.75
N GLY A 18 5.67 -48.47 -20.01
CA GLY A 18 6.57 -47.41 -20.39
C GLY A 18 7.34 -46.79 -19.23
N GLU A 19 8.22 -47.57 -18.60
CA GLU A 19 9.44 -47.00 -18.00
C GLU A 19 10.24 -46.29 -19.10
N ASN A 20 10.66 -45.05 -18.87
CA ASN A 20 12.06 -44.61 -18.91
C ASN A 20 12.21 -43.10 -19.14
N ASP A 21 12.95 -42.52 -18.20
CA ASP A 21 14.14 -41.69 -18.40
C ASP A 21 14.08 -40.20 -18.79
N ALA A 22 15.11 -39.57 -18.21
CA ALA A 22 15.76 -38.31 -18.50
C ALA A 22 15.03 -37.08 -17.94
N GLN A 23 15.37 -36.64 -16.72
CA GLN A 23 16.56 -35.82 -16.45
C GLN A 23 16.79 -34.80 -17.57
N THR A 24 16.39 -33.56 -17.31
CA THR A 24 16.89 -32.41 -18.05
C THR A 24 17.78 -31.64 -17.09
N GLU A 25 19.07 -31.83 -17.31
CA GLU A 25 20.14 -30.94 -16.86
C GLU A 25 19.85 -29.52 -17.35
N ASP A 26 20.07 -28.52 -16.50
CA ASP A 26 20.39 -27.18 -16.98
C ASP A 26 21.71 -26.74 -16.35
N ILE A 27 22.54 -26.29 -17.27
CA ILE A 27 23.99 -26.22 -17.23
C ILE A 27 24.46 -24.92 -16.57
N ILE A 28 25.58 -25.07 -15.89
CA ILE A 28 26.44 -24.04 -15.30
C ILE A 28 26.99 -23.12 -16.41
N GLU A 29 26.75 -21.82 -16.30
CA GLU A 29 27.62 -20.78 -16.88
C GLU A 29 28.22 -19.94 -15.73
N LEU A 30 29.48 -20.26 -15.40
CA LEU A 30 30.35 -19.41 -14.59
C LEU A 30 31.28 -18.65 -15.55
N ASN A 31 31.10 -17.33 -15.64
CA ASN A 31 32.14 -16.44 -16.15
C ASN A 31 32.94 -15.90 -14.96
N ALA A 32 34.25 -16.05 -15.07
CA ALA A 32 35.27 -15.56 -14.16
C ALA A 32 35.46 -14.04 -14.30
N ASP A 33 35.57 -13.35 -13.17
CA ASP A 33 36.56 -12.31 -12.85
C ASP A 33 36.03 -11.44 -11.70
N ASP A 34 36.45 -11.73 -10.47
CA ASP A 34 37.19 -10.73 -9.68
C ASP A 34 37.76 -11.37 -8.42
N LYS A 35 39.05 -11.10 -8.21
CA LYS A 35 39.86 -11.57 -7.08
C LYS A 35 39.66 -10.67 -5.86
N ASP A 36 39.96 -11.26 -4.71
CA ASP A 36 40.26 -10.65 -3.41
C ASP A 36 39.07 -10.26 -2.51
N ILE A 37 38.76 -11.12 -1.54
CA ILE A 37 39.13 -10.96 -0.11
C ILE A 37 38.61 -12.19 0.64
N VAL A 38 39.53 -13.01 1.14
CA VAL A 38 39.25 -14.16 2.00
C VAL A 38 39.10 -13.66 3.44
N LYS A 39 37.92 -13.84 4.03
CA LYS A 39 37.75 -14.08 5.46
C LYS A 39 36.81 -15.28 5.61
N GLU A 40 37.37 -16.38 6.07
CA GLU A 40 36.68 -17.62 6.42
C GLU A 40 35.49 -17.34 7.33
N VAL A 41 34.30 -17.73 6.87
CA VAL A 41 33.16 -18.06 7.72
C VAL A 41 33.16 -19.57 7.82
N ILE A 42 33.68 -20.11 8.91
CA ILE A 42 33.53 -21.52 9.27
C ILE A 42 32.12 -21.68 9.83
N LEU A 43 31.25 -22.32 9.07
CA LEU A 43 29.95 -22.83 9.53
C LEU A 43 30.17 -24.25 10.08
N ASP A 44 30.63 -24.36 11.31
CA ASP A 44 30.60 -25.65 12.02
C ASP A 44 29.22 -25.85 12.63
N HIS A 45 28.46 -26.79 12.04
CA HIS A 45 27.34 -27.45 12.67
C HIS A 45 27.89 -28.52 13.60
N ASP A 46 28.30 -28.15 14.81
CA ASP A 46 28.61 -29.13 15.85
C ASP A 46 27.37 -29.41 16.69
N TYR A 47 26.82 -30.60 16.45
CA TYR A 47 25.85 -31.26 17.31
C TYR A 47 26.55 -31.70 18.60
N ASP A 48 25.95 -31.34 19.73
CA ASP A 48 26.37 -31.70 21.09
C ASP A 48 26.55 -33.23 21.22
N HIS A 49 27.79 -33.71 21.22
CA HIS A 49 28.17 -35.07 21.61
C HIS A 49 29.33 -34.98 22.61
N ASP A 50 28.97 -34.84 23.88
CA ASP A 50 29.92 -34.86 24.99
C ASP A 50 30.22 -36.31 25.38
N HIS A 51 31.39 -36.80 24.98
CA HIS A 51 31.90 -38.12 25.36
C HIS A 51 32.73 -37.98 26.64
N SER A 52 32.29 -38.63 27.72
CA SER A 52 33.04 -38.70 28.97
C SER A 52 34.36 -39.46 28.76
N LEU A 53 35.48 -38.75 28.79
CA LEU A 53 36.81 -39.33 29.01
C LEU A 53 37.27 -38.93 30.40
N THR A 54 37.14 -39.87 31.32
CA THR A 54 37.83 -39.87 32.61
C THR A 54 39.32 -40.08 32.36
N THR A 55 40.11 -39.03 32.48
CA THR A 55 41.54 -39.13 32.75
C THR A 55 41.83 -38.46 34.07
N GLU A 56 42.46 -39.22 34.96
CA GLU A 56 42.93 -38.80 36.28
C GLU A 56 43.77 -37.51 36.16
N GLU A 57 43.25 -36.41 36.70
CA GLU A 57 44.02 -35.19 36.92
C GLU A 57 44.56 -35.18 38.36
N GLU A 58 45.87 -34.92 38.44
CA GLU A 58 46.59 -34.60 39.66
C GLU A 58 45.90 -33.48 40.42
N THR A 59 45.75 -33.70 41.72
CA THR A 59 45.15 -32.78 42.67
C THR A 59 45.90 -31.43 42.67
N VAL A 60 45.30 -30.41 42.05
CA VAL A 60 45.65 -29.01 42.30
C VAL A 60 45.03 -28.65 43.65
N THR A 61 45.90 -28.39 44.62
CA THR A 61 45.59 -28.02 46.00
C THR A 61 44.72 -26.77 46.08
N ASP A 62 43.69 -26.82 46.92
CA ASP A 62 42.85 -25.68 47.32
C ASP A 62 43.71 -24.48 47.76
N LEU A 63 43.54 -23.36 47.07
CA LEU A 63 44.16 -22.07 47.40
C LEU A 63 43.42 -21.45 48.60
N GLU A 64 43.83 -21.78 49.83
CA GLU A 64 43.43 -21.03 51.03
C GLU A 64 44.40 -19.86 51.27
N LEU A 65 44.08 -18.67 50.77
CA LEU A 65 44.76 -17.41 51.11
C LEU A 65 44.26 -16.90 52.47
N SER A 66 44.57 -17.61 53.57
CA SER A 66 44.34 -17.11 54.93
C SER A 66 45.67 -16.97 55.69
N ASN A 67 46.20 -15.75 55.71
CA ASN A 67 46.86 -15.15 56.86
C ASN A 67 47.19 -13.69 56.55
N THR A 68 46.91 -12.84 57.53
CA THR A 68 47.05 -11.38 57.52
C THR A 68 48.44 -10.92 57.08
N LEU A 69 48.62 -10.63 55.79
CA LEU A 69 49.74 -9.87 55.27
C LEU A 69 49.30 -8.41 55.10
N SER A 70 49.89 -7.54 55.91
CA SER A 70 49.92 -6.10 55.62
C SER A 70 50.41 -5.90 54.18
N SER A 71 49.79 -4.98 53.45
CA SER A 71 50.12 -4.60 52.06
C SER A 71 51.58 -4.90 51.65
N PHE A 72 51.77 -5.66 50.56
CA PHE A 72 53.09 -6.06 50.08
C PHE A 72 53.32 -5.60 48.63
N GLY A 73 54.58 -5.38 48.25
CA GLY A 73 54.94 -4.87 46.92
C GLY A 73 56.41 -5.08 46.61
N GLU A 74 57.04 -4.15 45.88
CA GLU A 74 58.42 -4.30 45.42
C GLU A 74 59.40 -4.64 46.57
N GLY A 75 60.18 -5.69 46.39
CA GLY A 75 61.09 -6.23 47.41
C GLY A 75 60.53 -7.42 48.21
N ALA A 76 59.22 -7.66 48.18
CA ALA A 76 58.59 -8.78 48.88
C ALA A 76 59.05 -10.15 48.34
N ARG A 77 59.06 -11.16 49.21
CA ARG A 77 59.40 -12.55 48.87
C ARG A 77 58.49 -13.55 49.57
N GLY A 78 58.10 -14.61 48.88
CA GLY A 78 57.44 -15.77 49.48
C GLY A 78 56.41 -16.43 48.57
N THR A 79 55.74 -17.45 49.10
CA THR A 79 54.69 -18.20 48.39
C THR A 79 53.53 -17.31 47.94
N HIS A 80 53.13 -16.35 48.75
CA HIS A 80 52.11 -15.34 48.40
C HIS A 80 52.44 -14.55 47.12
N VAL A 81 53.73 -14.29 46.82
CA VAL A 81 54.15 -13.63 45.57
C VAL A 81 54.04 -14.59 44.39
N VAL A 82 54.33 -15.88 44.59
CA VAL A 82 54.16 -16.92 43.57
C VAL A 82 52.67 -17.07 43.22
N GLU A 83 51.81 -17.20 44.23
CA GLU A 83 50.35 -17.31 44.10
C GLU A 83 49.76 -16.10 43.38
N LEU A 84 50.17 -14.88 43.76
CA LEU A 84 49.80 -13.65 43.05
C LEU A 84 50.13 -13.73 41.56
N LYS A 85 51.36 -14.13 41.20
CA LYS A 85 51.80 -14.19 39.79
C LYS A 85 51.04 -15.22 38.98
N LEU A 86 50.73 -16.37 39.59
CA LEU A 86 49.92 -17.40 38.96
C LEU A 86 48.47 -16.93 38.76
N GLY A 87 47.88 -16.27 39.77
CA GLY A 87 46.55 -15.67 39.67
C GLY A 87 46.47 -14.61 38.57
N LEU A 88 47.44 -13.69 38.52
CA LEU A 88 47.54 -12.68 37.47
C LEU A 88 47.63 -13.32 36.07
N SER A 89 48.48 -14.33 35.91
CA SER A 89 48.61 -15.06 34.63
C SER A 89 47.32 -15.73 34.21
N LYS A 90 46.59 -16.33 35.17
CA LYS A 90 45.28 -16.97 34.92
C LYS A 90 44.25 -15.97 34.40
N LEU A 91 44.30 -14.73 34.87
CA LEU A 91 43.45 -13.63 34.39
C LEU A 91 43.98 -12.94 33.12
N GLY A 92 45.05 -13.47 32.51
CA GLY A 92 45.64 -12.93 31.29
C GLY A 92 46.48 -11.66 31.50
N ILE A 93 46.98 -11.43 32.73
CA ILE A 93 47.81 -10.28 33.09
C ILE A 93 49.21 -10.74 33.47
N GLY A 94 50.20 -10.28 32.71
CA GLY A 94 51.55 -10.79 32.78
C GLY A 94 51.70 -12.18 32.14
N ASN A 95 52.94 -12.54 31.82
CA ASN A 95 53.26 -13.84 31.23
C ASN A 95 54.30 -14.54 32.12
N TYR A 96 53.87 -14.94 33.32
CA TYR A 96 54.74 -15.62 34.25
C TYR A 96 54.86 -17.10 33.87
N PRO A 97 56.06 -17.70 34.03
CA PRO A 97 56.21 -19.14 33.81
C PRO A 97 55.44 -19.93 34.88
N ALA A 98 55.16 -21.21 34.62
CA ALA A 98 54.44 -22.09 35.55
C ALA A 98 55.07 -22.17 36.95
N ASN A 99 56.38 -21.97 37.06
CA ASN A 99 57.12 -21.86 38.31
C ASN A 99 57.77 -20.46 38.42
N PRO A 100 57.02 -19.42 38.77
CA PRO A 100 57.57 -18.07 38.83
C PRO A 100 58.45 -17.88 40.08
N SER A 101 59.36 -16.90 40.02
CA SER A 101 60.18 -16.54 41.19
C SER A 101 59.32 -16.08 42.35
N ASP A 102 59.78 -16.33 43.58
CA ASP A 102 59.15 -15.82 44.80
C ASP A 102 59.36 -14.32 45.02
N PHE A 103 60.18 -13.65 44.18
CA PHE A 103 60.55 -12.26 44.33
C PHE A 103 59.61 -11.29 43.59
N TYR A 104 59.09 -10.31 44.31
CA TYR A 104 58.28 -9.22 43.76
C TYR A 104 59.19 -8.10 43.26
N GLY A 105 59.47 -8.10 41.96
CA GLY A 105 60.30 -7.07 41.31
C GLY A 105 59.50 -6.10 40.46
N ASN A 106 60.19 -5.18 39.77
CA ASN A 106 59.59 -4.17 38.91
C ASN A 106 58.57 -4.71 37.88
N SER A 107 58.79 -5.87 37.27
CA SER A 107 57.80 -6.48 36.35
C SER A 107 56.51 -6.88 37.06
N THR A 108 56.59 -7.30 38.33
CA THR A 108 55.42 -7.60 39.14
C THR A 108 54.67 -6.35 39.56
N THR A 109 55.40 -5.28 39.91
CA THR A 109 54.81 -3.96 40.13
C THR A 109 54.00 -3.51 38.91
N ILE A 110 54.57 -3.61 37.70
CA ILE A 110 53.89 -3.23 36.45
C ILE A 110 52.61 -4.05 36.24
N ASN A 111 52.68 -5.38 36.38
CA ASN A 111 51.53 -6.26 36.16
C ASN A 111 50.43 -6.06 37.22
N VAL A 112 50.80 -5.77 38.48
CA VAL A 112 49.82 -5.43 39.52
C VAL A 112 49.17 -4.08 39.25
N SER A 113 49.94 -3.07 38.80
CA SER A 113 49.36 -1.80 38.37
C SER A 113 48.44 -1.96 37.15
N GLU A 114 48.74 -2.87 36.23
CA GLU A 114 47.86 -3.21 35.11
C GLU A 114 46.56 -3.87 35.59
N PHE A 115 46.65 -4.85 36.48
CA PHE A 115 45.50 -5.48 37.12
C PHE A 115 44.62 -4.46 37.84
N GLN A 116 45.22 -3.62 38.68
CA GLN A 116 44.48 -2.56 39.39
C GLN A 116 43.75 -1.63 38.43
N ARG A 117 44.41 -1.22 37.34
CA ARG A 117 43.78 -0.40 36.30
C ARG A 117 42.61 -1.12 35.63
N TYR A 118 42.78 -2.39 35.26
CA TYR A 118 41.77 -3.15 34.52
C TYR A 118 40.51 -3.42 35.36
N TYR A 119 40.67 -3.71 36.66
CA TYR A 119 39.55 -3.94 37.59
C TYR A 119 39.08 -2.68 38.33
N GLY A 120 39.61 -1.50 38.00
CA GLY A 120 39.14 -0.21 38.55
C GLY A 120 39.57 0.07 40.01
N LEU A 121 40.66 -0.54 40.47
CA LEU A 121 41.25 -0.33 41.78
C LEU A 121 42.21 0.88 41.80
N GLU A 122 42.60 1.32 43.00
CA GLU A 122 43.66 2.31 43.16
C GLU A 122 44.99 1.76 42.60
N ILE A 123 45.59 2.49 41.64
CA ILE A 123 46.79 2.05 40.93
C ILE A 123 48.02 2.41 41.76
N THR A 124 48.42 1.51 42.65
CA THR A 124 49.58 1.69 43.53
C THR A 124 50.78 0.81 43.13
N GLY A 125 50.52 -0.30 42.44
CA GLY A 125 51.52 -1.36 42.22
C GLY A 125 51.85 -2.18 43.47
N TYR A 126 51.17 -1.92 44.59
CA TYR A 126 51.21 -2.69 45.83
C TYR A 126 49.92 -3.52 45.97
N VAL A 127 50.03 -4.71 46.55
CA VAL A 127 48.90 -5.60 46.82
C VAL A 127 48.40 -5.35 48.24
N ASN A 128 47.25 -4.68 48.34
CA ASN A 128 46.48 -4.54 49.57
C ASN A 128 45.38 -5.61 49.67
N GLU A 129 44.61 -5.62 50.77
CA GLU A 129 43.52 -6.57 50.98
C GLU A 129 42.47 -6.54 49.85
N GLU A 130 42.12 -5.35 49.35
CA GLU A 130 41.17 -5.19 48.25
C GLU A 130 41.70 -5.78 46.93
N THR A 131 42.97 -5.53 46.60
CA THR A 131 43.63 -6.09 45.40
C THR A 131 43.63 -7.61 45.46
N LEU A 132 43.94 -8.18 46.62
CA LEU A 132 43.96 -9.62 46.82
C LEU A 132 42.55 -10.22 46.72
N ALA A 133 41.55 -9.59 47.34
CA ALA A 133 40.17 -10.05 47.30
C ALA A 133 39.59 -10.05 45.88
N VAL A 134 39.85 -9.01 45.08
CA VAL A 134 39.43 -8.94 43.68
C VAL A 134 40.17 -9.97 42.82
N LEU A 135 41.46 -10.20 43.07
CA LEU A 135 42.21 -11.24 42.37
C LEU A 135 41.61 -12.62 42.63
N GLU A 136 41.37 -12.93 43.91
CA GLU A 136 40.85 -14.21 44.36
C GLU A 136 39.44 -14.47 43.81
N SER A 137 38.53 -13.49 43.91
CA SER A 137 37.16 -13.63 43.40
C SER A 137 37.12 -13.92 41.90
N ASN A 138 37.98 -13.25 41.12
CA ASN A 138 38.02 -13.39 39.67
C ASN A 138 38.71 -14.70 39.23
N VAL A 139 39.78 -15.11 39.91
CA VAL A 139 40.43 -16.42 39.71
C VAL A 139 39.47 -17.57 40.01
N GLN A 140 38.62 -17.40 41.02
CA GLN A 140 37.60 -18.36 41.44
C GLN A 140 36.22 -18.11 40.83
N SER A 141 36.12 -17.31 39.76
CA SER A 141 34.85 -16.98 39.11
C SER A 141 34.01 -18.24 38.85
N PRO A 142 32.69 -18.21 39.12
CA PRO A 142 31.80 -19.33 38.83
C PRO A 142 31.56 -19.51 37.32
N TYR A 143 32.07 -18.61 36.48
CA TYR A 143 31.98 -18.64 35.01
C TYR A 143 33.31 -19.06 34.37
N GLN A 144 33.80 -20.26 34.70
CA GLN A 144 35.02 -20.80 34.12
C GLN A 144 34.88 -22.30 33.86
N ASN A 145 35.79 -22.84 33.04
CA ASN A 145 35.78 -24.25 32.65
C ASN A 145 35.77 -25.18 33.88
N GLY A 146 34.93 -26.22 33.84
CA GLY A 146 34.72 -27.17 34.94
C GLY A 146 33.68 -26.74 35.99
N LYS A 147 33.14 -25.52 35.92
CA LYS A 147 32.02 -25.09 36.79
C LYS A 147 30.66 -25.44 36.15
N SER A 148 29.62 -25.53 36.96
CA SER A 148 28.24 -25.77 36.50
C SER A 148 27.20 -25.01 37.34
N GLY A 149 26.03 -24.72 36.73
CA GLY A 149 24.88 -24.10 37.40
C GLY A 149 23.98 -23.27 36.47
N ASP A 150 22.86 -22.78 37.01
CA ASP A 150 21.86 -22.00 36.25
C ASP A 150 22.42 -20.67 35.72
N HIS A 151 23.39 -20.08 36.43
CA HIS A 151 24.10 -18.88 35.99
C HIS A 151 24.88 -19.10 34.68
N ILE A 152 25.34 -20.33 34.41
CA ILE A 152 26.00 -20.67 33.14
C ILE A 152 24.98 -20.82 32.01
N VAL A 153 23.78 -21.31 32.31
CA VAL A 153 22.66 -21.32 31.36
C VAL A 153 22.33 -19.87 30.95
N ASP A 154 22.26 -18.95 31.92
CA ASP A 154 22.05 -17.51 31.66
C ASP A 154 23.18 -16.89 30.82
N LEU A 155 24.44 -17.15 31.16
CA LEU A 155 25.60 -16.72 30.38
C LEU A 155 25.51 -17.19 28.92
N LYS A 156 25.23 -18.48 28.70
CA LYS A 156 25.10 -19.06 27.36
C LYS A 156 23.96 -18.40 26.58
N LYS A 157 22.80 -18.19 27.22
CA LYS A 157 21.67 -17.48 26.61
C LYS A 157 22.06 -16.06 26.20
N LYS A 158 22.72 -15.28 27.07
CA LYS A 158 23.19 -13.91 26.77
C LYS A 158 24.22 -13.88 25.64
N LEU A 159 25.16 -14.82 25.61
CA LEU A 159 26.13 -14.93 24.51
C LEU A 159 25.43 -15.26 23.18
N THR A 160 24.52 -16.24 23.16
CA THR A 160 23.69 -16.54 21.97
C THR A 160 22.87 -15.31 21.56
N LEU A 161 22.30 -14.57 22.52
CA LEU A 161 21.54 -13.34 22.26
C LEU A 161 22.37 -12.31 21.48
N LEU A 162 23.65 -12.15 21.83
CA LEU A 162 24.61 -11.28 21.14
C LEU A 162 25.19 -11.87 19.83
N GLY A 163 24.79 -13.08 19.44
CA GLY A 163 25.31 -13.76 18.26
C GLY A 163 26.70 -14.39 18.46
N ILE A 164 27.10 -14.63 19.71
CA ILE A 164 28.37 -15.27 20.06
C ILE A 164 28.08 -16.69 20.56
N GLY A 165 28.43 -17.67 19.74
CA GLY A 165 28.02 -19.06 19.96
C GLY A 165 26.59 -19.33 19.49
N ASN A 166 26.24 -20.61 19.36
CA ASN A 166 24.93 -21.08 18.91
C ASN A 166 24.41 -22.16 19.86
N TYR A 167 24.20 -21.79 21.13
CA TYR A 167 23.68 -22.74 22.11
C TYR A 167 22.20 -23.06 21.83
N PRO A 168 21.73 -24.30 22.14
CA PRO A 168 20.33 -24.65 22.04
C PRO A 168 19.46 -23.79 22.96
N THR A 169 18.14 -23.79 22.74
CA THR A 169 17.17 -23.01 23.53
C THR A 169 17.20 -23.34 25.02
N ASP A 170 17.51 -24.59 25.36
CA ASP A 170 17.71 -25.06 26.73
C ASP A 170 19.12 -25.65 26.88
N PRO A 171 20.15 -24.79 27.06
CA PRO A 171 21.52 -25.25 27.11
C PRO A 171 21.87 -25.85 28.48
N SER A 172 22.80 -26.79 28.49
CA SER A 172 23.31 -27.39 29.73
C SER A 172 23.90 -26.32 30.66
N GLY A 173 23.82 -26.58 31.97
CA GLY A 173 24.45 -25.73 32.99
C GLY A 173 25.98 -25.87 33.08
N ASN A 174 26.63 -26.69 32.24
CA ASN A 174 28.06 -26.95 32.33
C ASN A 174 28.87 -25.91 31.55
N PHE A 175 29.91 -25.34 32.15
CA PHE A 175 30.88 -24.49 31.45
C PHE A 175 32.02 -25.37 30.96
N GLY A 176 31.97 -25.77 29.69
CA GLY A 176 33.01 -26.58 29.03
C GLY A 176 33.88 -25.74 28.08
N SER A 177 34.74 -26.44 27.32
CA SER A 177 35.68 -25.82 26.36
C SER A 177 34.99 -24.95 25.30
N SER A 178 33.83 -25.36 24.79
CA SER A 178 33.04 -24.55 23.84
C SER A 178 32.55 -23.25 24.46
N THR A 179 32.23 -23.27 25.76
CA THR A 179 31.80 -22.07 26.50
C THR A 179 32.96 -21.13 26.73
N GLU A 180 34.11 -21.67 27.11
CA GLU A 180 35.35 -20.92 27.26
C GLU A 180 35.74 -20.21 25.96
N ILE A 181 35.70 -20.92 24.81
CA ILE A 181 35.98 -20.34 23.49
C ILE A 181 35.05 -19.17 23.18
N ASN A 182 33.75 -19.29 23.47
CA ASN A 182 32.80 -18.23 23.22
C ASN A 182 32.97 -17.03 24.17
N VAL A 183 33.38 -17.27 25.42
CA VAL A 183 33.79 -16.19 26.34
C VAL A 183 35.05 -15.49 25.83
N ARG A 184 36.07 -16.22 25.37
CA ARG A 184 37.27 -15.64 24.74
C ARG A 184 36.91 -14.79 23.53
N ARG A 185 36.03 -15.29 22.65
CA ARG A 185 35.52 -14.53 21.49
C ARG A 185 34.84 -13.23 21.93
N PHE A 186 34.00 -13.27 22.96
CA PHE A 186 33.39 -12.07 23.54
C PHE A 186 34.45 -11.10 24.07
N GLN A 187 35.45 -11.61 24.80
CA GLN A 187 36.52 -10.80 25.38
C GLN A 187 37.35 -10.09 24.31
N VAL A 188 37.86 -10.83 23.32
CA VAL A 188 38.59 -10.28 22.17
C VAL A 188 37.75 -9.23 21.45
N TYR A 189 36.46 -9.50 21.28
CA TYR A 189 35.56 -8.59 20.57
C TYR A 189 35.40 -7.24 21.28
N TYR A 190 35.35 -7.22 22.61
CA TYR A 190 35.20 -6.00 23.41
C TYR A 190 36.53 -5.45 23.96
N ASP A 191 37.67 -5.89 23.41
CA ASP A 191 39.02 -5.48 23.84
C ASP A 191 39.25 -5.71 25.34
N LEU A 192 38.74 -6.83 25.85
CA LEU A 192 38.92 -7.32 27.21
C LEU A 192 40.11 -8.30 27.27
N LYS A 193 40.55 -8.65 28.48
CA LYS A 193 41.57 -9.69 28.65
C LYS A 193 41.02 -11.05 28.22
N GLU A 194 41.65 -11.65 27.21
CA GLU A 194 41.30 -12.96 26.69
C GLU A 194 41.80 -14.08 27.61
N ASN A 195 41.08 -14.31 28.71
CA ASN A 195 41.40 -15.34 29.70
C ASN A 195 40.40 -16.51 29.69
N GLY A 196 39.28 -16.39 28.98
CA GLY A 196 38.22 -17.42 28.89
C GLY A 196 37.37 -17.57 30.15
N ILE A 197 37.64 -16.74 31.16
CA ILE A 197 36.92 -16.68 32.43
C ILE A 197 35.90 -15.54 32.34
N GLY A 198 34.65 -15.80 32.69
CA GLY A 198 33.66 -14.75 32.94
C GLY A 198 33.99 -14.01 34.25
N ASP A 199 35.06 -13.22 34.21
CA ASP A 199 35.47 -12.35 35.31
C ASP A 199 34.52 -11.16 35.46
N ASP A 200 34.66 -10.38 36.53
CA ASP A 200 33.75 -9.29 36.88
C ASP A 200 33.64 -8.27 35.74
N VAL A 201 34.75 -7.96 35.07
CA VAL A 201 34.79 -7.04 33.93
C VAL A 201 34.06 -7.63 32.73
N THR A 202 34.27 -8.92 32.44
CA THR A 202 33.60 -9.65 31.34
C THR A 202 32.10 -9.73 31.56
N ILE A 203 31.65 -10.12 32.76
CA ILE A 203 30.22 -10.23 33.10
C ILE A 203 29.55 -8.86 33.16
N ALA A 204 30.23 -7.84 33.71
CA ALA A 204 29.73 -6.47 33.69
C ALA A 204 29.56 -5.98 32.24
N LYS A 205 30.54 -6.22 31.37
CA LYS A 205 30.46 -5.83 29.97
C LYS A 205 29.34 -6.57 29.24
N LEU A 206 29.15 -7.87 29.51
CA LEU A 206 28.07 -8.67 28.93
C LEU A 206 26.70 -8.09 29.30
N ASN A 207 26.50 -7.75 30.57
CA ASN A 207 25.26 -7.16 31.05
C ASN A 207 25.05 -5.71 30.56
N GLU A 208 26.12 -4.98 30.25
CA GLU A 208 26.04 -3.65 29.62
C GLU A 208 25.55 -3.76 28.16
N VAL A 209 26.15 -4.64 27.38
CA VAL A 209 25.96 -4.69 25.92
C VAL A 209 24.75 -5.54 25.49
N ILE A 210 24.13 -6.29 26.40
CA ILE A 210 22.84 -6.96 26.13
C ILE A 210 21.70 -5.95 25.99
N ILE A 211 21.84 -4.75 26.56
CA ILE A 211 20.87 -3.66 26.45
C ILE A 211 21.29 -2.74 25.30
N LEU A 212 20.66 -2.89 24.13
CA LEU A 212 21.00 -2.07 22.96
C LEU A 212 20.21 -0.75 22.99
N ARG A 213 20.93 0.37 22.92
CA ARG A 213 20.37 1.72 22.97
C ARG A 213 21.24 2.67 22.15
N ASP A 214 20.78 3.90 22.00
CA ASP A 214 21.57 4.93 21.36
C ASP A 214 22.95 5.09 22.04
N GLY A 215 23.98 5.36 21.25
CA GLY A 215 25.39 5.35 21.67
C GLY A 215 26.10 4.00 21.50
N VAL A 216 25.38 2.86 21.54
CA VAL A 216 25.99 1.52 21.46
C VAL A 216 26.51 1.23 20.04
N ARG A 217 27.65 0.53 19.97
CA ARG A 217 28.30 0.08 18.72
C ARG A 217 28.63 -1.41 18.77
N GLY A 218 28.46 -2.10 17.63
CA GLY A 218 28.97 -3.46 17.41
C GLY A 218 28.19 -4.29 16.38
N PRO A 219 28.62 -5.53 16.08
CA PRO A 219 27.98 -6.44 15.13
C PRO A 219 26.61 -6.87 15.64
N HIS A 220 26.37 -6.88 16.94
CA HIS A 220 25.04 -7.13 17.51
C HIS A 220 24.05 -6.03 17.10
N VAL A 221 24.49 -4.78 16.89
CA VAL A 221 23.65 -3.71 16.31
C VAL A 221 23.44 -3.93 14.82
N VAL A 222 24.48 -4.36 14.08
CA VAL A 222 24.35 -4.73 12.66
C VAL A 222 23.31 -5.84 12.50
N GLU A 223 23.40 -6.87 13.33
CA GLU A 223 22.50 -8.02 13.35
C GLU A 223 21.08 -7.63 13.76
N LEU A 224 20.91 -6.80 14.79
CA LEU A 224 19.63 -6.18 15.14
C LEU A 224 18.99 -5.50 13.92
N LYS A 225 19.74 -4.66 13.20
CA LYS A 225 19.23 -3.94 12.03
C LYS A 225 18.85 -4.87 10.89
N LYS A 226 19.63 -5.93 10.64
CA LYS A 226 19.29 -6.97 9.66
C LYS A 226 18.00 -7.70 10.03
N ASN A 227 17.84 -8.04 11.31
CA ASN A 227 16.66 -8.71 11.83
C ASN A 227 15.40 -7.83 11.77
N LEU A 228 15.51 -6.56 12.18
CA LEU A 228 14.43 -5.59 12.02
C LEU A 228 14.02 -5.44 10.54
N ARG A 229 15.00 -5.30 9.63
CA ARG A 229 14.73 -5.25 8.19
C ARG A 229 14.02 -6.51 7.70
N LYS A 230 14.44 -7.71 8.14
CA LYS A 230 13.81 -8.99 7.76
C LYS A 230 12.35 -9.05 8.21
N LEU A 231 12.03 -8.44 9.36
CA LEU A 231 10.66 -8.29 9.86
C LEU A 231 9.87 -7.13 9.21
N GLY A 232 10.44 -6.44 8.22
CA GLY A 232 9.79 -5.32 7.53
C GLY A 232 9.82 -4.01 8.31
N ILE A 233 10.76 -3.85 9.25
CA ILE A 233 10.91 -2.68 10.11
C ILE A 233 12.23 -1.95 9.81
N GLY A 234 12.11 -0.68 9.44
CA GLY A 234 13.24 0.14 9.01
C GLY A 234 13.74 -0.20 7.59
N SER A 235 14.26 0.81 6.90
CA SER A 235 14.87 0.67 5.57
C SER A 235 16.39 0.63 5.66
N TYR A 236 16.93 -0.44 6.25
CA TYR A 236 18.38 -0.58 6.40
C TYR A 236 19.07 -1.08 5.12
N PRO A 237 20.29 -0.60 4.79
CA PRO A 237 21.07 -1.14 3.68
C PRO A 237 21.48 -2.60 3.96
N ALA A 238 21.96 -3.33 2.93
CA ALA A 238 22.39 -4.73 3.08
C ALA A 238 23.49 -4.91 4.13
N ASN A 239 24.39 -3.92 4.22
CA ASN A 239 25.45 -3.84 5.21
C ASN A 239 25.21 -2.60 6.10
N PRO A 240 24.37 -2.71 7.14
CA PRO A 240 24.09 -1.58 8.02
C PRO A 240 25.30 -1.25 8.91
N SER A 241 25.38 0.01 9.37
CA SER A 241 26.40 0.44 10.32
C SER A 241 26.28 -0.27 11.67
N ASP A 242 27.39 -0.37 12.38
CA ASP A 242 27.48 -0.94 13.72
C ASP A 242 26.96 0.01 14.82
N PHE A 243 26.70 1.28 14.50
CA PHE A 243 26.22 2.29 15.45
C PHE A 243 24.71 2.31 15.55
N PHE A 244 24.16 2.26 16.77
CA PHE A 244 22.71 2.24 17.00
C PHE A 244 22.02 3.51 16.45
N GLY A 245 22.25 4.68 17.05
CA GLY A 245 21.77 5.96 16.53
C GLY A 245 20.25 6.16 16.58
N ASP A 246 19.82 7.40 16.37
CA ASP A 246 18.41 7.82 16.42
C ASP A 246 17.49 7.02 15.49
N SER A 247 17.95 6.70 14.28
CA SER A 247 17.15 5.93 13.32
C SER A 247 16.82 4.53 13.85
N THR A 248 17.75 3.90 14.58
CA THR A 248 17.49 2.59 15.17
C THR A 248 16.62 2.70 16.40
N THR A 249 16.76 3.75 17.21
CA THR A 249 15.82 4.06 18.30
C THR A 249 14.38 4.16 17.79
N ILE A 250 14.16 4.84 16.67
CA ILE A 250 12.83 4.98 16.04
C ILE A 250 12.32 3.62 15.55
N ASN A 251 13.15 2.85 14.84
CA ASN A 251 12.75 1.55 14.30
C ASN A 251 12.51 0.50 15.40
N VAL A 252 13.27 0.53 16.49
CA VAL A 252 13.03 -0.31 17.68
C VAL A 252 11.71 0.09 18.35
N SER A 253 11.44 1.40 18.47
CA SER A 253 10.17 1.89 18.99
C SER A 253 8.98 1.46 18.12
N GLU A 254 9.16 1.44 16.80
CA GLU A 254 8.16 0.91 15.85
C GLU A 254 7.94 -0.59 16.05
N PHE A 255 9.01 -1.38 16.14
CA PHE A 255 8.95 -2.81 16.46
C PHE A 255 8.18 -3.05 17.75
N GLN A 256 8.56 -2.36 18.83
CA GLN A 256 7.94 -2.50 20.14
C GLN A 256 6.43 -2.20 20.07
N ARG A 257 6.05 -1.11 19.39
CA ARG A 257 4.63 -0.78 19.20
C ARG A 257 3.88 -1.86 18.42
N TYR A 258 4.49 -2.38 17.36
CA TYR A 258 3.85 -3.38 16.49
C TYR A 258 3.63 -4.72 17.19
N TYR A 259 4.58 -5.16 18.03
CA TYR A 259 4.47 -6.41 18.80
C TYR A 259 3.86 -6.23 20.21
N GLY A 260 3.37 -5.04 20.56
CA GLY A 260 2.70 -4.78 21.84
C GLY A 260 3.62 -4.72 23.06
N LEU A 261 4.91 -4.45 22.86
CA LEU A 261 5.91 -4.27 23.92
C LEU A 261 5.93 -2.83 24.45
N ALA A 262 6.58 -2.61 25.59
CA ALA A 262 6.87 -1.27 26.10
C ALA A 262 7.72 -0.47 25.09
N VAL A 263 7.21 0.67 24.64
CA VAL A 263 7.85 1.51 23.61
C VAL A 263 8.91 2.41 24.27
N THR A 264 10.14 1.90 24.36
CA THR A 264 11.28 2.59 24.99
C THR A 264 12.35 3.04 23.99
N GLY A 265 12.36 2.45 22.80
CA GLY A 265 13.45 2.59 21.83
C GLY A 265 14.75 1.89 22.25
N ILE A 266 14.73 1.17 23.39
CA ILE A 266 15.82 0.38 23.94
C ILE A 266 15.49 -1.09 23.74
N VAL A 267 16.45 -1.87 23.24
CA VAL A 267 16.34 -3.33 23.13
C VAL A 267 16.79 -3.94 24.46
N ASN A 268 15.81 -4.27 25.30
CA ASN A 268 16.01 -5.13 26.47
C ASN A 268 15.92 -6.61 26.06
N GLU A 269 16.07 -7.50 27.05
CA GLU A 269 15.99 -8.96 26.83
C GLU A 269 14.67 -9.39 26.17
N GLU A 270 13.53 -8.90 26.68
CA GLU A 270 12.20 -9.17 26.11
C GLU A 270 12.12 -8.76 24.63
N THR A 271 12.55 -7.54 24.29
CA THR A 271 12.55 -7.06 22.91
C THR A 271 13.43 -7.94 22.02
N LEU A 272 14.61 -8.34 22.50
CA LEU A 272 15.55 -9.16 21.73
C LEU A 272 15.02 -10.59 21.50
N ILE A 273 14.38 -11.18 22.52
CA ILE A 273 13.70 -12.47 22.42
C ILE A 273 12.59 -12.39 21.36
N THR A 274 11.70 -11.39 21.46
CA THR A 274 10.61 -11.22 20.49
C THR A 274 11.14 -11.05 19.06
N ILE A 275 12.23 -10.29 18.86
CA ILE A 275 12.85 -10.16 17.53
C ILE A 275 13.28 -11.54 17.01
N LYS A 276 14.02 -12.31 17.82
CA LYS A 276 14.55 -13.61 17.40
C LYS A 276 13.46 -14.64 17.11
N GLU A 277 12.44 -14.73 17.96
CA GLU A 277 11.32 -15.65 17.76
C GLU A 277 10.60 -15.39 16.44
N ASN A 278 10.36 -14.12 16.11
CA ASN A 278 9.66 -13.76 14.87
C ASN A 278 10.57 -13.91 13.63
N VAL A 279 11.86 -13.60 13.73
CA VAL A 279 12.84 -13.85 12.65
C VAL A 279 13.00 -15.33 12.34
N ASN A 280 12.92 -16.17 13.37
CA ASN A 280 13.06 -17.62 13.29
C ASN A 280 11.69 -18.34 13.27
N SER A 281 10.62 -17.63 12.90
CA SER A 281 9.28 -18.21 12.80
C SER A 281 9.30 -19.51 11.99
N LEU A 282 8.58 -20.52 12.47
CA LEU A 282 8.36 -21.80 11.78
C LEU A 282 7.47 -21.64 10.53
N TYR A 283 7.00 -20.43 10.25
CA TYR A 283 6.13 -20.12 9.11
C TYR A 283 6.80 -19.09 8.18
N GLN A 284 7.97 -19.47 7.68
CA GLN A 284 8.72 -18.70 6.69
C GLN A 284 9.24 -19.58 5.56
N ARG A 285 9.70 -18.96 4.47
CA ARG A 285 10.20 -19.66 3.29
C ARG A 285 11.34 -20.64 3.63
N GLY A 286 11.26 -21.84 3.07
CA GLY A 286 12.22 -22.92 3.29
C GLY A 286 11.81 -23.91 4.39
N VAL A 287 10.90 -23.52 5.29
CA VAL A 287 10.39 -24.43 6.32
C VAL A 287 9.39 -25.43 5.72
N GLN A 288 9.39 -26.65 6.25
CA GLN A 288 8.47 -27.72 5.88
C GLN A 288 7.82 -28.34 7.12
N GLY A 289 6.57 -28.80 7.00
CA GLY A 289 5.87 -29.52 8.05
C GLY A 289 4.35 -29.49 7.91
N THR A 290 3.64 -30.20 8.79
CA THR A 290 2.16 -30.24 8.80
C THR A 290 1.55 -28.90 9.20
N HIS A 291 2.22 -28.13 10.06
CA HIS A 291 1.83 -26.77 10.43
C HIS A 291 1.75 -25.82 9.22
N ILE A 292 2.53 -26.07 8.16
CA ILE A 292 2.44 -25.31 6.91
C ILE A 292 1.17 -25.66 6.11
N VAL A 293 0.74 -26.92 6.15
CA VAL A 293 -0.54 -27.34 5.56
C VAL A 293 -1.68 -26.60 6.24
N GLU A 294 -1.68 -26.56 7.58
CA GLU A 294 -2.66 -25.84 8.39
C GLU A 294 -2.66 -24.34 8.08
N LEU A 295 -1.50 -23.68 8.02
CA LEU A 295 -1.40 -22.27 7.63
C LEU A 295 -2.06 -22.01 6.27
N LYS A 296 -1.78 -22.84 5.27
CA LYS A 296 -2.35 -22.67 3.92
C LYS A 296 -3.87 -22.87 3.92
N GLN A 297 -4.38 -23.79 4.72
CA GLN A 297 -5.82 -23.98 4.89
C GLN A 297 -6.48 -22.78 5.56
N LYS A 298 -5.86 -22.23 6.62
CA LYS A 298 -6.33 -21.01 7.29
C LYS A 298 -6.30 -19.81 6.35
N LEU A 299 -5.22 -19.61 5.58
CA LEU A 299 -5.13 -18.55 4.57
C LEU A 299 -6.25 -18.69 3.53
N LYS A 300 -6.50 -19.91 3.03
CA LYS A 300 -7.60 -20.18 2.10
C LYS A 300 -8.96 -19.83 2.71
N GLN A 301 -9.20 -20.19 3.97
CA GLN A 301 -10.44 -19.86 4.68
C GLN A 301 -10.61 -18.35 4.86
N ALA A 302 -9.51 -17.64 5.13
CA ALA A 302 -9.48 -16.18 5.14
C ALA A 302 -9.62 -15.56 3.75
N GLY A 303 -9.71 -16.35 2.66
CA GLY A 303 -9.86 -15.88 1.27
C GLY A 303 -8.54 -15.60 0.54
N ILE A 304 -7.41 -15.88 1.17
CA ILE A 304 -6.09 -15.61 0.60
C ILE A 304 -5.48 -16.89 0.01
N GLY A 305 -5.24 -16.85 -1.30
CA GLY A 305 -4.56 -17.90 -2.04
C GLY A 305 -5.49 -19.05 -2.47
N ASN A 306 -5.26 -19.56 -3.67
CA ASN A 306 -6.01 -20.67 -4.25
C ASN A 306 -5.33 -22.00 -3.96
N TYR A 307 -5.35 -22.43 -2.70
CA TYR A 307 -4.75 -23.70 -2.30
C TYR A 307 -5.67 -24.90 -2.64
N PRO A 308 -5.11 -26.04 -3.09
CA PRO A 308 -5.88 -27.28 -3.25
C PRO A 308 -6.40 -27.77 -1.89
N ALA A 309 -7.30 -28.76 -1.88
CA ALA A 309 -7.86 -29.31 -0.63
C ALA A 309 -6.77 -29.86 0.31
N ASN A 310 -5.75 -30.50 -0.27
CA ASN A 310 -4.59 -31.03 0.44
C ASN A 310 -3.32 -30.32 -0.07
N PRO A 311 -2.96 -29.14 0.46
CA PRO A 311 -1.76 -28.44 0.05
C PRO A 311 -0.49 -29.13 0.57
N SER A 312 0.65 -28.90 -0.09
CA SER A 312 1.94 -29.42 0.36
C SER A 312 2.34 -28.85 1.73
N GLY A 313 3.16 -29.59 2.48
CA GLY A 313 3.76 -29.11 3.72
C GLY A 313 4.93 -28.12 3.55
N SER A 314 5.21 -27.66 2.33
CA SER A 314 6.37 -26.79 2.05
C SER A 314 6.01 -25.30 2.00
N PHE A 315 6.72 -24.44 2.74
CA PHE A 315 6.55 -22.99 2.62
C PHE A 315 7.45 -22.46 1.49
N GLY A 316 6.87 -22.35 0.29
CA GLY A 316 7.55 -21.86 -0.92
C GLY A 316 7.23 -20.40 -1.24
N SER A 317 7.70 -19.92 -2.40
CA SER A 317 7.48 -18.54 -2.88
C SER A 317 6.01 -18.16 -3.00
N SER A 318 5.15 -19.07 -3.49
CA SER A 318 3.70 -18.83 -3.57
C SER A 318 3.06 -18.63 -2.19
N THR A 319 3.52 -19.38 -1.18
CA THR A 319 3.05 -19.22 0.20
C THR A 319 3.50 -17.90 0.80
N GLU A 320 4.76 -17.52 0.56
CA GLU A 320 5.30 -16.22 0.96
C GLU A 320 4.49 -15.06 0.34
N ILE A 321 4.21 -15.11 -0.96
CA ILE A 321 3.38 -14.10 -1.66
C ILE A 321 1.98 -14.01 -1.03
N ASN A 322 1.37 -15.15 -0.70
CA ASN A 322 0.05 -15.16 -0.08
C ASN A 322 0.09 -14.61 1.35
N VAL A 323 1.14 -14.90 2.13
CA VAL A 323 1.33 -14.26 3.45
C VAL A 323 1.49 -12.75 3.31
N ARG A 324 2.30 -12.27 2.34
CA ARG A 324 2.43 -10.84 2.04
C ARG A 324 1.10 -10.20 1.67
N ARG A 325 0.31 -10.84 0.81
CA ARG A 325 -1.05 -10.36 0.44
C ARG A 325 -1.99 -10.29 1.64
N PHE A 326 -1.95 -11.28 2.53
CA PHE A 326 -2.72 -11.25 3.77
C PHE A 326 -2.27 -10.08 4.66
N GLN A 327 -0.96 -9.90 4.81
CA GLN A 327 -0.39 -8.82 5.61
C GLN A 327 -0.80 -7.45 5.07
N ASP A 328 -0.60 -7.20 3.78
CA ASP A 328 -0.99 -5.96 3.10
C ASP A 328 -2.50 -5.67 3.26
N TYR A 329 -3.35 -6.66 3.00
CA TYR A 329 -4.81 -6.49 3.09
C TYR A 329 -5.30 -6.08 4.49
N TYR A 330 -4.67 -6.61 5.54
CA TYR A 330 -5.01 -6.29 6.93
C TYR A 330 -4.12 -5.19 7.56
N GLY A 331 -3.28 -4.51 6.77
CA GLY A 331 -2.42 -3.42 7.25
C GLY A 331 -1.31 -3.86 8.21
N LEU A 332 -0.87 -5.11 8.12
CA LEU A 332 0.25 -5.68 8.87
C LEU A 332 1.59 -5.38 8.17
N LYS A 333 2.71 -5.69 8.82
CA LYS A 333 4.03 -5.59 8.18
C LYS A 333 4.19 -6.65 7.09
N GLU A 334 4.31 -6.20 5.85
CA GLU A 334 4.49 -7.06 4.67
C GLU A 334 5.92 -7.63 4.59
N ASN A 335 6.23 -8.60 5.45
CA ASN A 335 7.54 -9.24 5.52
C ASN A 335 7.55 -10.67 4.95
N GLY A 336 6.38 -11.25 4.65
CA GLY A 336 6.22 -12.59 4.08
C GLY A 336 6.47 -13.74 5.06
N ILE A 337 6.70 -13.41 6.33
CA ILE A 337 6.82 -14.34 7.45
C ILE A 337 5.48 -14.34 8.17
N ALA A 338 4.83 -15.49 8.37
CA ALA A 338 3.66 -15.54 9.24
C ALA A 338 4.14 -15.55 10.69
N ASP A 339 4.45 -14.35 11.16
CA ASP A 339 4.90 -14.06 12.52
C ASP A 339 3.73 -14.09 13.53
N ALA A 340 4.02 -13.86 14.81
CA ALA A 340 3.00 -13.98 15.87
C ALA A 340 1.78 -13.07 15.61
N VAL A 341 2.01 -11.85 15.11
CA VAL A 341 0.95 -10.88 14.80
C VAL A 341 0.12 -11.35 13.60
N THR A 342 0.78 -11.85 12.56
CA THR A 342 0.13 -12.39 11.35
C THR A 342 -0.74 -13.60 11.69
N LEU A 343 -0.22 -14.54 12.49
CA LEU A 343 -0.95 -15.73 12.92
C LEU A 343 -2.13 -15.38 13.82
N ALA A 344 -1.95 -14.46 14.77
CA ALA A 344 -3.02 -13.99 15.63
C ALA A 344 -4.15 -13.33 14.82
N LYS A 345 -3.80 -12.49 13.83
CA LYS A 345 -4.79 -11.89 12.94
C LYS A 345 -5.51 -12.94 12.11
N LEU A 346 -4.78 -13.92 11.57
CA LEU A 346 -5.39 -15.01 10.80
C LEU A 346 -6.39 -15.81 11.64
N ASP A 347 -6.02 -16.11 12.89
CA ASP A 347 -6.90 -16.81 13.84
C ASP A 347 -8.12 -15.96 14.22
N GLU A 348 -7.98 -14.65 14.38
CA GLU A 348 -9.10 -13.72 14.61
C GLU A 348 -10.12 -13.77 13.47
N ILE A 349 -9.66 -13.75 12.21
CA ILE A 349 -10.53 -13.75 11.03
C ILE A 349 -11.31 -15.06 10.91
N ILE A 350 -10.62 -16.21 11.00
CA ILE A 350 -11.28 -17.53 10.83
C ILE A 350 -12.20 -17.89 12.00
N HIS A 351 -12.08 -17.22 13.15
CA HIS A 351 -12.99 -17.37 14.30
C HIS A 351 -13.98 -16.22 14.45
N SER A 352 -14.14 -15.37 13.43
CA SER A 352 -15.12 -14.28 13.43
C SER A 352 -16.53 -14.79 13.78
N PRO A 353 -17.31 -14.07 14.61
CA PRO A 353 -18.69 -14.44 14.93
C PRO A 353 -19.67 -14.16 13.77
N TYR A 354 -19.19 -13.60 12.66
CA TYR A 354 -19.97 -13.31 11.44
C TYR A 354 -19.59 -14.25 10.30
N GLN A 355 -19.68 -15.55 10.55
CA GLN A 355 -19.47 -16.59 9.55
C GLN A 355 -20.48 -17.72 9.71
N SER A 356 -20.54 -18.60 8.71
CA SER A 356 -21.45 -19.75 8.65
C SER A 356 -21.40 -20.60 9.93
N GLY A 357 -22.56 -21.01 10.43
CA GLY A 357 -22.71 -21.79 11.67
C GLY A 357 -22.90 -20.95 12.93
N ASN A 358 -22.53 -19.67 12.93
CA ASN A 358 -22.79 -18.76 14.05
C ASN A 358 -24.21 -18.22 14.05
N ASN A 359 -24.67 -17.72 15.19
CA ASN A 359 -25.98 -17.09 15.32
C ASN A 359 -25.99 -15.97 16.37
N GLY A 360 -26.92 -15.03 16.25
CA GLY A 360 -27.15 -13.99 17.26
C GLY A 360 -27.78 -12.71 16.71
N ALA A 361 -28.03 -11.74 17.59
CA ALA A 361 -28.62 -10.45 17.23
C ALA A 361 -27.72 -9.64 16.27
N HIS A 362 -26.41 -9.82 16.36
CA HIS A 362 -25.43 -9.21 15.45
C HIS A 362 -25.62 -9.68 14.00
N VAL A 363 -25.94 -10.95 13.79
CA VAL A 363 -26.24 -11.51 12.46
C VAL A 363 -27.53 -10.93 11.89
N VAL A 364 -28.57 -10.76 12.71
CA VAL A 364 -29.82 -10.08 12.31
C VAL A 364 -29.49 -8.66 11.82
N LYS A 365 -28.65 -7.93 12.55
CA LYS A 365 -28.24 -6.57 12.19
C LYS A 365 -27.44 -6.53 10.89
N LEU A 366 -26.50 -7.45 10.70
CA LEU A 366 -25.75 -7.59 9.44
C LEU A 366 -26.70 -7.79 8.25
N LYS A 367 -27.66 -8.72 8.35
CA LYS A 367 -28.64 -8.98 7.28
C LYS A 367 -29.49 -7.76 6.96
N GLN A 368 -29.97 -7.04 7.98
CA GLN A 368 -30.71 -5.80 7.79
C GLN A 368 -29.86 -4.73 7.09
N ASN A 369 -28.59 -4.61 7.46
CA ASN A 369 -27.65 -3.69 6.82
C ASN A 369 -27.42 -4.07 5.35
N LEU A 370 -27.17 -5.35 5.04
CA LEU A 370 -27.03 -5.83 3.67
C LEU A 370 -28.29 -5.55 2.83
N SER A 371 -29.49 -5.80 3.37
CA SER A 371 -30.76 -5.46 2.68
C SER A 371 -30.86 -3.95 2.38
N ARG A 372 -30.42 -3.08 3.31
CA ARG A 372 -30.40 -1.62 3.08
C ARG A 372 -29.42 -1.20 1.99
N LEU A 373 -28.37 -1.98 1.78
CA LEU A 373 -27.40 -1.81 0.70
C LEU A 373 -27.88 -2.46 -0.62
N GLY A 374 -29.11 -3.00 -0.65
CA GLY A 374 -29.67 -3.65 -1.84
C GLY A 374 -29.13 -5.06 -2.07
N ILE A 375 -28.45 -5.67 -1.07
CA ILE A 375 -27.86 -7.00 -1.17
C ILE A 375 -28.60 -7.98 -0.26
N GLY A 376 -29.19 -9.00 -0.89
CA GLY A 376 -30.02 -9.98 -0.21
C GLY A 376 -31.44 -9.46 0.06
N ASN A 377 -32.41 -10.33 -0.13
CA ASN A 377 -33.83 -10.03 0.09
C ASN A 377 -34.28 -10.56 1.45
N TYR A 378 -33.64 -10.11 2.53
CA TYR A 378 -34.04 -10.55 3.86
C TYR A 378 -35.36 -9.91 4.28
N PRO A 379 -36.23 -10.63 5.02
CA PRO A 379 -37.41 -10.04 5.63
C PRO A 379 -37.01 -8.99 6.68
N ALA A 380 -37.94 -8.14 7.09
CA ALA A 380 -37.68 -7.07 8.07
C ALA A 380 -37.08 -7.59 9.39
N ASN A 381 -37.51 -8.78 9.82
CA ASN A 381 -37.00 -9.51 10.98
C ASN A 381 -36.36 -10.83 10.52
N PRO A 382 -35.11 -10.83 10.05
CA PRO A 382 -34.46 -12.04 9.59
C PRO A 382 -34.08 -12.98 10.74
N SER A 383 -33.92 -14.26 10.42
CA SER A 383 -33.39 -15.25 11.36
C SER A 383 -32.00 -14.84 11.90
N PRO A 384 -31.68 -15.13 13.18
CA PRO A 384 -30.38 -14.87 13.77
C PRO A 384 -29.26 -15.80 13.26
N THR A 385 -29.57 -16.83 12.48
CA THR A 385 -28.59 -17.81 11.99
C THR A 385 -27.79 -17.28 10.80
N PHE A 386 -26.46 -17.32 10.86
CA PHE A 386 -25.60 -17.08 9.71
C PHE A 386 -25.48 -18.40 8.92
N GLY A 387 -26.31 -18.54 7.89
CA GLY A 387 -26.32 -19.73 7.03
C GLY A 387 -25.78 -19.44 5.63
N ASN A 388 -25.85 -20.43 4.74
CA ASN A 388 -25.32 -20.36 3.37
C ASN A 388 -25.80 -19.12 2.58
N SER A 389 -27.08 -18.74 2.67
CA SER A 389 -27.59 -17.54 2.00
C SER A 389 -26.98 -16.24 2.53
N THR A 390 -26.57 -16.22 3.80
CA THR A 390 -25.90 -15.08 4.43
C THR A 390 -24.48 -14.97 3.95
N GLU A 391 -23.76 -16.08 3.96
CA GLU A 391 -22.41 -16.18 3.42
C GLU A 391 -22.34 -15.74 1.95
N ILE A 392 -23.24 -16.23 1.10
CA ILE A 392 -23.32 -15.84 -0.33
C ILE A 392 -23.52 -14.32 -0.48
N ASN A 393 -24.39 -13.72 0.33
CA ASN A 393 -24.64 -12.28 0.27
C ASN A 393 -23.47 -11.46 0.82
N VAL A 394 -22.72 -11.98 1.81
CA VAL A 394 -21.46 -11.37 2.25
C VAL A 394 -20.41 -11.44 1.14
N ARG A 395 -20.23 -12.59 0.47
CA ARG A 395 -19.32 -12.71 -0.68
C ARG A 395 -19.69 -11.74 -1.80
N ARG A 396 -20.98 -11.60 -2.13
CA ARG A 396 -21.47 -10.63 -3.10
C ARG A 396 -21.15 -9.19 -2.72
N PHE A 397 -21.35 -8.84 -1.45
CA PHE A 397 -20.97 -7.52 -0.94
C PHE A 397 -19.46 -7.30 -1.03
N GLN A 398 -18.66 -8.29 -0.65
CA GLN A 398 -17.20 -8.23 -0.72
C GLN A 398 -16.73 -8.03 -2.16
N ALA A 399 -17.18 -8.88 -3.08
CA ALA A 399 -16.88 -8.81 -4.51
C ALA A 399 -17.23 -7.43 -5.11
N TYR A 400 -18.43 -6.93 -4.82
CA TYR A 400 -18.91 -5.64 -5.33
C TYR A 400 -18.05 -4.46 -4.85
N ASN A 401 -17.42 -4.57 -3.68
CA ASN A 401 -16.62 -3.52 -3.07
C ASN A 401 -15.10 -3.78 -3.17
N GLY A 402 -14.66 -4.78 -3.94
CA GLY A 402 -13.25 -5.13 -4.09
C GLY A 402 -12.59 -5.63 -2.80
N LEU A 403 -13.38 -6.21 -1.89
CA LEU A 403 -12.88 -6.84 -0.66
C LEU A 403 -12.58 -8.33 -0.91
N ASN A 404 -11.87 -8.94 0.03
CA ASN A 404 -11.56 -10.36 -0.03
C ASN A 404 -12.84 -11.21 0.10
N GLU A 405 -13.13 -12.03 -0.91
CA GLU A 405 -14.40 -12.75 -1.08
C GLU A 405 -14.48 -14.05 -0.27
N ASN A 406 -14.25 -14.00 1.03
CA ASN A 406 -14.21 -15.18 1.91
C ASN A 406 -15.57 -15.56 2.54
N GLY A 407 -16.59 -14.70 2.43
CA GLY A 407 -17.92 -14.91 3.00
C GLY A 407 -18.01 -14.71 4.51
N ILE A 408 -16.90 -14.33 5.15
CA ILE A 408 -16.79 -13.96 6.55
C ILE A 408 -16.92 -12.44 6.63
N ALA A 409 -17.90 -11.92 7.35
CA ALA A 409 -18.00 -10.47 7.56
C ALA A 409 -17.09 -10.04 8.72
N ASP A 410 -15.78 -10.04 8.44
CA ASP A 410 -14.73 -9.54 9.33
C ASP A 410 -14.78 -8.02 9.54
N GLU A 411 -13.85 -7.48 10.33
CA GLU A 411 -13.82 -6.05 10.65
C GLU A 411 -13.75 -5.16 9.40
N VAL A 412 -13.02 -5.56 8.36
CA VAL A 412 -12.85 -4.81 7.11
C VAL A 412 -14.18 -4.77 6.37
N THR A 413 -14.85 -5.92 6.27
CA THR A 413 -16.17 -6.05 5.66
C THR A 413 -17.21 -5.22 6.40
N LEU A 414 -17.25 -5.32 7.74
CA LEU A 414 -18.19 -4.57 8.58
C LEU A 414 -17.93 -3.07 8.54
N ALA A 415 -16.67 -2.64 8.50
CA ALA A 415 -16.28 -1.24 8.35
C ALA A 415 -16.76 -0.68 7.01
N LYS A 416 -16.56 -1.41 5.90
CA LYS A 416 -17.04 -0.97 4.58
C LYS A 416 -18.57 -0.88 4.51
N ILE A 417 -19.29 -1.82 5.15
CA ILE A 417 -20.75 -1.73 5.29
C ILE A 417 -21.15 -0.43 5.99
N GLN A 418 -20.49 -0.08 7.09
CA GLN A 418 -20.80 1.13 7.84
C GLN A 418 -20.40 2.40 7.10
N GLU A 419 -19.27 2.40 6.41
CA GLU A 419 -18.82 3.50 5.55
C GLU A 419 -19.91 3.85 4.51
N ILE A 420 -20.40 2.84 3.77
CA ILE A 420 -21.42 3.06 2.75
C ILE A 420 -22.75 3.49 3.37
N LEU A 421 -23.18 2.82 4.45
CA LEU A 421 -24.39 3.22 5.16
C LEU A 421 -24.30 4.66 5.64
N ASN A 422 -23.10 5.17 5.96
CA ASN A 422 -22.82 6.52 6.41
C ASN A 422 -22.42 7.51 5.31
N SER A 423 -22.50 7.11 4.04
CA SER A 423 -22.16 7.94 2.89
C SER A 423 -22.79 9.35 2.95
N PRO A 424 -22.07 10.40 2.53
CA PRO A 424 -22.64 11.74 2.37
C PRO A 424 -23.60 11.87 1.18
N TYR A 425 -23.75 10.82 0.36
CA TYR A 425 -24.68 10.73 -0.77
C TYR A 425 -25.85 9.78 -0.47
N ARG A 426 -26.55 10.04 0.63
CA ARG A 426 -27.76 9.32 1.04
C ARG A 426 -28.87 10.29 1.45
N ASN A 427 -30.09 9.80 1.51
CA ASN A 427 -31.25 10.58 1.92
C ASN A 427 -31.04 11.25 3.29
N GLY A 428 -31.38 12.54 3.39
CA GLY A 428 -31.17 13.39 4.57
C GLY A 428 -29.86 14.17 4.58
N GLN A 429 -28.89 13.83 3.73
CA GLN A 429 -27.62 14.55 3.63
C GLN A 429 -27.72 15.78 2.71
N ARG A 430 -26.75 16.69 2.82
CA ARG A 430 -26.72 17.93 2.02
C ARG A 430 -25.29 18.36 1.68
N GLY A 431 -25.11 19.06 0.57
CA GLY A 431 -23.86 19.75 0.22
C GLY A 431 -23.70 20.01 -1.28
N ASN A 432 -22.61 20.69 -1.66
CA ASN A 432 -22.32 21.01 -3.08
C ASN A 432 -22.08 19.75 -3.92
N HIS A 433 -21.55 18.69 -3.31
CA HIS A 433 -21.39 17.39 -3.95
C HIS A 433 -22.72 16.78 -4.41
N VAL A 434 -23.83 17.04 -3.70
CA VAL A 434 -25.18 16.60 -4.12
C VAL A 434 -25.67 17.37 -5.35
N ILE A 435 -25.30 18.66 -5.47
CA ILE A 435 -25.61 19.48 -6.65
C ILE A 435 -24.92 18.89 -7.88
N ASP A 436 -23.64 18.54 -7.76
CA ASP A 436 -22.87 17.89 -8.83
C ASP A 436 -23.49 16.55 -9.26
N LEU A 437 -23.80 15.66 -8.30
CA LEU A 437 -24.50 14.41 -8.55
C LEU A 437 -25.80 14.62 -9.35
N LYS A 438 -26.65 15.57 -8.93
CA LYS A 438 -27.91 15.87 -9.61
C LYS A 438 -27.69 16.38 -11.02
N ASN A 439 -26.72 17.25 -11.23
CA ASN A 439 -26.38 17.77 -12.55
C ASN A 439 -25.92 16.64 -13.49
N LYS A 440 -25.06 15.73 -13.01
CA LYS A 440 -24.62 14.56 -13.79
C LYS A 440 -25.79 13.62 -14.12
N LEU A 441 -26.63 13.30 -13.14
CA LEU A 441 -27.82 12.48 -13.37
C LEU A 441 -28.76 13.11 -14.40
N SER A 442 -29.08 14.41 -14.29
CA SER A 442 -29.91 15.09 -15.29
C SER A 442 -29.27 15.11 -16.68
N ARG A 443 -27.94 15.25 -16.78
CA ARG A 443 -27.23 15.15 -18.06
C ARG A 443 -27.30 13.76 -18.66
N LEU A 444 -27.41 12.71 -17.85
CA LEU A 444 -27.67 11.34 -18.30
C LEU A 444 -29.16 11.07 -18.59
N GLY A 445 -30.03 12.08 -18.54
CA GLY A 445 -31.48 11.92 -18.72
C GLY A 445 -32.18 11.27 -17.51
N ILE A 446 -31.52 11.21 -16.36
CA ILE A 446 -32.03 10.60 -15.14
C ILE A 446 -32.46 11.70 -14.17
N GLY A 447 -33.76 11.98 -14.17
CA GLY A 447 -34.36 13.03 -13.35
C GLY A 447 -34.32 14.41 -14.02
N ASN A 448 -35.30 15.24 -13.67
CA ASN A 448 -35.46 16.59 -14.21
C ASN A 448 -35.22 17.62 -13.11
N TYR A 449 -33.95 17.82 -12.72
CA TYR A 449 -33.59 18.79 -11.69
C TYR A 449 -33.57 20.22 -12.27
N PRO A 450 -33.92 21.24 -11.47
CA PRO A 450 -33.79 22.63 -11.90
C PRO A 450 -32.31 23.02 -12.09
N LEU A 451 -32.05 24.11 -12.83
CA LEU A 451 -30.70 24.58 -13.19
C LEU A 451 -29.75 24.73 -12.00
N ASN A 452 -30.30 25.20 -10.88
CA ASN A 452 -29.62 25.33 -9.59
C ASN A 452 -30.32 24.39 -8.61
N PRO A 453 -30.00 23.08 -8.62
CA PRO A 453 -30.67 22.16 -7.73
C PRO A 453 -30.30 22.44 -6.28
N SER A 454 -31.23 22.15 -5.37
CA SER A 454 -30.94 22.27 -3.94
C SER A 454 -29.75 21.36 -3.55
N PRO A 455 -28.95 21.74 -2.54
CA PRO A 455 -27.88 20.89 -2.04
C PRO A 455 -28.41 19.66 -1.29
N SER A 456 -29.73 19.49 -1.12
CA SER A 456 -30.30 18.42 -0.30
C SER A 456 -30.50 17.12 -1.07
N TYR A 457 -30.03 16.01 -0.51
CA TYR A 457 -30.30 14.67 -0.99
C TYR A 457 -31.61 14.18 -0.36
N GLY A 458 -32.73 14.34 -1.06
CA GLY A 458 -34.06 13.91 -0.60
C GLY A 458 -34.57 12.66 -1.30
N SER A 459 -35.82 12.27 -1.05
CA SER A 459 -36.48 11.10 -1.63
C SER A 459 -36.41 11.07 -3.17
N SER A 460 -36.67 12.20 -3.85
CA SER A 460 -36.55 12.29 -5.31
C SER A 460 -35.11 12.02 -5.80
N THR A 461 -34.09 12.42 -5.03
CA THR A 461 -32.69 12.14 -5.37
C THR A 461 -32.37 10.66 -5.19
N GLU A 462 -32.81 10.08 -4.08
CA GLU A 462 -32.71 8.65 -3.84
C GLU A 462 -33.41 7.83 -4.95
N THR A 463 -34.60 8.24 -5.40
CA THR A 463 -35.31 7.59 -6.52
C THR A 463 -34.51 7.62 -7.82
N ASN A 464 -33.88 8.76 -8.13
CA ASN A 464 -33.09 8.90 -9.36
C ASN A 464 -31.76 8.14 -9.28
N VAL A 465 -31.12 8.07 -8.11
CA VAL A 465 -29.96 7.20 -7.90
C VAL A 465 -30.34 5.73 -8.00
N LYS A 466 -31.47 5.31 -7.43
CA LYS A 466 -32.00 3.95 -7.64
C LYS A 466 -32.28 3.65 -9.12
N ARG A 467 -32.78 4.63 -9.88
CA ARG A 467 -32.99 4.48 -11.33
C ARG A 467 -31.66 4.33 -12.07
N PHE A 468 -30.66 5.15 -11.74
CA PHE A 468 -29.31 5.01 -12.26
C PHE A 468 -28.74 3.61 -11.96
N GLN A 469 -28.77 3.19 -10.69
CA GLN A 469 -28.29 1.87 -10.27
C GLN A 469 -28.94 0.74 -11.07
N ARG A 470 -30.26 0.78 -11.30
CA ARG A 470 -30.95 -0.21 -12.14
C ARG A 470 -30.48 -0.21 -13.60
N ILE A 471 -30.31 0.97 -14.20
CA ILE A 471 -29.88 1.10 -15.61
C ILE A 471 -28.49 0.51 -15.81
N TYR A 472 -27.59 0.71 -14.85
CA TYR A 472 -26.19 0.28 -14.93
C TYR A 472 -25.92 -1.05 -14.20
N GLY A 473 -26.96 -1.81 -13.82
CA GLY A 473 -26.80 -3.14 -13.21
C GLY A 473 -26.15 -3.15 -11.83
N LEU A 474 -26.21 -2.06 -11.09
CA LEU A 474 -25.67 -1.90 -9.74
C LEU A 474 -26.68 -2.34 -8.67
N TYR A 475 -26.20 -2.58 -7.45
CA TYR A 475 -27.09 -2.81 -6.31
C TYR A 475 -27.94 -1.58 -5.99
N VAL A 476 -29.25 -1.79 -5.85
CA VAL A 476 -30.24 -0.71 -5.77
C VAL A 476 -30.48 -0.31 -4.30
N SER A 477 -29.56 0.46 -3.75
CA SER A 477 -29.64 0.99 -2.38
C SER A 477 -30.27 2.39 -2.33
N GLY A 478 -30.10 3.19 -3.39
CA GLY A 478 -30.38 4.63 -3.39
C GLY A 478 -29.34 5.48 -2.66
N ILE A 479 -28.27 4.86 -2.16
CA ILE A 479 -27.04 5.50 -1.70
C ILE A 479 -26.09 5.54 -2.89
N ALA A 480 -25.56 6.72 -3.24
CA ALA A 480 -24.49 6.79 -4.24
C ALA A 480 -23.16 6.51 -3.56
N ASP A 481 -22.84 5.22 -3.42
CA ASP A 481 -21.54 4.75 -2.94
C ASP A 481 -20.44 4.96 -3.99
N GLU A 482 -19.20 4.64 -3.63
CA GLU A 482 -18.04 4.81 -4.51
C GLU A 482 -18.23 4.13 -5.87
N VAL A 483 -18.75 2.90 -5.89
CA VAL A 483 -19.02 2.16 -7.14
C VAL A 483 -20.06 2.90 -7.99
N THR A 484 -21.15 3.36 -7.38
CA THR A 484 -22.20 4.14 -8.06
C THR A 484 -21.65 5.45 -8.61
N LEU A 485 -20.82 6.17 -7.86
CA LEU A 485 -20.22 7.43 -8.27
C LEU A 485 -19.19 7.24 -9.40
N ASN A 486 -18.38 6.18 -9.34
CA ASN A 486 -17.43 5.84 -10.38
C ASN A 486 -18.13 5.47 -11.69
N GLU A 487 -19.18 4.64 -11.63
CA GLU A 487 -19.96 4.31 -12.82
C GLU A 487 -20.73 5.53 -13.34
N LEU A 488 -21.23 6.41 -12.45
CA LEU A 488 -21.85 7.68 -12.85
C LEU A 488 -20.87 8.57 -13.60
N GLU A 489 -19.63 8.70 -13.10
CA GLU A 489 -18.61 9.49 -13.75
C GLU A 489 -18.25 8.90 -15.09
N LYS A 490 -18.04 7.57 -15.17
CA LYS A 490 -17.77 6.87 -16.43
C LYS A 490 -18.89 7.06 -17.45
N ALA A 491 -20.15 6.87 -17.03
CA ALA A 491 -21.33 7.10 -17.85
C ALA A 491 -21.41 8.55 -18.34
N TYR A 492 -21.20 9.50 -17.43
CA TYR A 492 -21.21 10.93 -17.72
C TYR A 492 -20.13 11.30 -18.76
N GLN A 493 -18.92 10.78 -18.59
CA GLN A 493 -17.79 11.03 -19.48
C GLN A 493 -17.96 10.37 -20.85
N ASN A 494 -18.60 9.20 -20.93
CA ASN A 494 -18.79 8.45 -22.17
C ASN A 494 -20.05 8.86 -22.96
N ARG A 495 -20.89 9.75 -22.42
CA ARG A 495 -22.08 10.23 -23.12
C ARG A 495 -21.68 11.00 -24.38
N VAL A 496 -22.10 10.51 -25.55
CA VAL A 496 -21.96 11.23 -26.82
C VAL A 496 -22.97 12.39 -26.86
N ILE A 497 -22.47 13.61 -27.08
CA ILE A 497 -23.29 14.81 -27.26
C ILE A 497 -23.61 15.00 -28.74
N LYS A 498 -24.90 15.06 -29.09
CA LYS A 498 -25.36 15.27 -30.47
C LYS A 498 -25.60 16.76 -30.76
N ILE A 499 -24.77 17.37 -31.59
CA ILE A 499 -24.88 18.79 -31.97
C ILE A 499 -25.43 18.88 -33.40
N PHE A 500 -26.60 19.52 -33.55
CA PHE A 500 -27.17 19.80 -34.86
C PHE A 500 -26.79 21.23 -35.29
N ILE A 501 -26.10 21.38 -36.42
CA ILE A 501 -25.66 22.67 -36.94
C ILE A 501 -26.49 23.03 -38.16
N ASP A 502 -27.14 24.17 -38.14
CA ASP A 502 -28.01 24.64 -39.21
C ASP A 502 -27.38 25.84 -39.95
N PRO A 503 -26.65 25.64 -41.06
CA PRO A 503 -26.28 26.75 -41.94
C PRO A 503 -27.55 27.32 -42.61
N GLY A 504 -27.89 28.56 -42.26
CA GLY A 504 -29.09 29.25 -42.75
C GLY A 504 -29.19 29.29 -44.29
N HIS A 505 -30.39 29.48 -44.81
CA HIS A 505 -30.65 29.67 -46.25
C HIS A 505 -30.20 28.47 -47.13
N GLY A 506 -29.91 28.68 -48.42
CA GLY A 506 -29.42 27.65 -49.34
C GLY A 506 -30.26 27.53 -50.61
N GLY A 507 -29.65 27.05 -51.69
CA GLY A 507 -30.25 26.92 -53.01
C GLY A 507 -30.84 28.24 -53.49
N ARG A 508 -32.17 28.26 -53.65
CA ARG A 508 -32.94 29.42 -54.14
C ARG A 508 -33.03 30.59 -53.16
N ASP A 509 -32.69 30.39 -51.89
CA ASP A 509 -32.68 31.44 -50.87
C ASP A 509 -31.22 31.87 -50.62
N PRO A 510 -30.79 33.05 -51.09
CA PRO A 510 -29.42 33.53 -50.89
C PRO A 510 -29.15 34.04 -49.47
N GLY A 511 -30.21 34.32 -48.69
CA GLY A 511 -30.11 35.09 -47.46
C GLY A 511 -29.74 36.55 -47.69
N GLY A 512 -29.11 37.19 -46.70
CA GLY A 512 -28.53 38.52 -46.84
C GLY A 512 -27.48 38.56 -47.94
N GLN A 513 -27.46 39.65 -48.71
CA GLN A 513 -26.52 39.83 -49.81
C GLN A 513 -25.74 41.13 -49.64
N GLY A 514 -24.43 41.10 -49.92
CA GLY A 514 -23.57 42.27 -49.77
C GLY A 514 -22.28 42.14 -50.56
N TYR A 515 -21.96 43.16 -51.37
CA TYR A 515 -20.73 43.24 -52.17
C TYR A 515 -20.41 41.97 -52.99
N GLY A 516 -21.42 41.24 -53.45
CA GLY A 516 -21.24 39.99 -54.21
C GLY A 516 -20.90 38.76 -53.36
N LEU A 517 -21.24 38.78 -52.07
CA LEU A 517 -21.32 37.58 -51.23
C LEU A 517 -22.80 37.30 -50.92
N ASP A 518 -23.15 36.02 -50.90
CA ASP A 518 -24.44 35.51 -50.44
C ASP A 518 -24.25 34.85 -49.06
N GLU A 519 -25.11 35.16 -48.10
CA GLU A 519 -25.06 34.63 -46.74
C GLU A 519 -25.02 33.09 -46.72
N LYS A 520 -25.81 32.44 -47.59
CA LYS A 520 -25.88 30.98 -47.69
C LYS A 520 -24.51 30.30 -47.88
N ASP A 521 -23.59 30.94 -48.59
CA ASP A 521 -22.26 30.38 -48.86
C ASP A 521 -21.34 30.58 -47.64
N ILE A 522 -21.42 31.77 -47.04
CA ILE A 522 -20.64 32.16 -45.86
C ILE A 522 -20.95 31.24 -44.68
N VAL A 523 -22.23 31.02 -44.39
CA VAL A 523 -22.64 30.21 -43.23
C VAL A 523 -22.43 28.73 -43.45
N LEU A 524 -22.47 28.25 -44.71
CA LEU A 524 -22.10 26.87 -45.05
C LEU A 524 -20.62 26.61 -44.80
N ASP A 525 -19.73 27.50 -45.25
CA ASP A 525 -18.29 27.39 -45.01
C ASP A 525 -17.96 27.32 -43.50
N ILE A 526 -18.57 28.21 -42.71
CA ILE A 526 -18.39 28.23 -41.25
C ILE A 526 -18.94 26.94 -40.61
N ALA A 527 -20.11 26.45 -41.05
CA ALA A 527 -20.73 25.23 -40.50
C ALA A 527 -19.88 23.98 -40.77
N LEU A 528 -19.40 23.79 -42.00
CA LEU A 528 -18.56 22.66 -42.38
C LEU A 528 -17.24 22.64 -41.58
N LYS A 529 -16.64 23.82 -41.39
CA LYS A 529 -15.45 23.95 -40.55
C LYS A 529 -15.73 23.67 -39.07
N THR A 530 -16.87 24.14 -38.56
CA THR A 530 -17.32 23.88 -37.19
C THR A 530 -17.48 22.38 -36.95
N MET A 531 -18.19 21.67 -37.83
CA MET A 531 -18.37 20.22 -37.79
C MET A 531 -17.04 19.48 -37.80
N THR A 532 -16.18 19.80 -38.79
CA THR A 532 -14.88 19.14 -38.92
C THR A 532 -14.04 19.34 -37.67
N THR A 533 -14.01 20.56 -37.13
CA THR A 533 -13.24 20.86 -35.91
C THR A 533 -13.77 20.11 -34.69
N LEU A 534 -15.10 20.02 -34.51
CA LEU A 534 -15.71 19.24 -33.43
C LEU A 534 -15.34 17.75 -33.55
N LEU A 535 -15.60 17.16 -34.73
CA LEU A 535 -15.39 15.73 -34.96
C LEU A 535 -13.91 15.33 -34.97
N SER A 536 -13.00 16.18 -35.46
CA SER A 536 -11.57 15.88 -35.51
C SER A 536 -10.87 16.10 -34.18
N ASN A 537 -11.31 17.05 -33.35
CA ASN A 537 -10.55 17.47 -32.18
C ASN A 537 -11.16 17.06 -30.84
N TYR A 538 -12.42 16.61 -30.78
CA TYR A 538 -13.11 16.34 -29.53
C TYR A 538 -13.70 14.92 -29.46
N LYS A 539 -13.66 14.30 -28.27
CA LYS A 539 -14.26 12.99 -27.99
C LYS A 539 -15.75 13.14 -27.66
N ASN A 540 -16.51 12.07 -27.87
CA ASN A 540 -17.90 11.93 -27.43
C ASN A 540 -18.80 13.08 -27.89
N VAL A 541 -18.63 13.49 -29.15
CA VAL A 541 -19.49 14.42 -29.85
C VAL A 541 -19.81 13.85 -31.22
N ASP A 542 -21.06 13.99 -31.62
CA ASP A 542 -21.53 13.68 -32.96
C ASP A 542 -22.21 14.93 -33.53
N VAL A 543 -22.11 15.11 -34.85
CA VAL A 543 -22.54 16.35 -35.51
C VAL A 543 -23.26 16.03 -36.82
N ILE A 544 -24.47 16.57 -36.97
CA ILE A 544 -25.22 16.56 -38.22
C ILE A 544 -25.50 18.00 -38.63
N LEU A 545 -25.44 18.27 -39.94
CA LEU A 545 -25.85 19.54 -40.52
C LEU A 545 -27.24 19.42 -41.15
N SER A 546 -28.01 20.51 -41.17
CA SER A 546 -29.23 20.55 -41.98
C SER A 546 -28.90 20.35 -43.47
N ARG A 547 -27.88 21.03 -43.98
CA ARG A 547 -27.34 20.88 -45.35
C ARG A 547 -25.81 20.86 -45.35
N VAL A 548 -25.22 20.11 -46.27
CA VAL A 548 -23.76 20.03 -46.50
C VAL A 548 -23.32 20.64 -47.83
N ASP A 549 -24.28 21.09 -48.63
CA ASP A 549 -24.11 21.74 -49.93
C ASP A 549 -25.12 22.90 -50.09
N ASP A 550 -25.20 23.47 -51.30
CA ASP A 550 -26.10 24.57 -51.64
C ASP A 550 -27.54 24.10 -51.91
N THR A 551 -28.11 23.34 -50.96
CA THR A 551 -29.49 22.86 -51.00
C THR A 551 -30.42 23.77 -50.21
N PHE A 552 -31.58 24.10 -50.79
CA PHE A 552 -32.65 24.79 -50.06
C PHE A 552 -33.38 23.83 -49.13
N ILE A 553 -33.42 24.16 -47.83
CA ILE A 553 -34.18 23.42 -46.81
C ILE A 553 -35.18 24.36 -46.13
N THR A 554 -36.43 23.93 -46.03
CA THR A 554 -37.49 24.71 -45.37
C THR A 554 -37.21 24.88 -43.88
N LEU A 555 -37.81 25.90 -43.26
CA LEU A 555 -37.65 26.11 -41.81
C LEU A 555 -38.17 24.92 -40.98
N GLU A 556 -39.25 24.30 -41.43
CA GLU A 556 -39.87 23.13 -40.79
C GLU A 556 -38.96 21.91 -40.89
N ASP A 557 -38.43 21.61 -42.08
CA ASP A 557 -37.53 20.47 -42.30
C ASP A 557 -36.26 20.58 -41.45
N ARG A 558 -35.70 21.80 -41.28
CA ARG A 558 -34.52 22.02 -40.42
C ARG A 558 -34.76 21.56 -38.99
N THR A 559 -35.91 21.91 -38.42
CA THR A 559 -36.26 21.51 -37.06
C THR A 559 -36.65 20.04 -36.98
N ASN A 560 -37.33 19.50 -38.00
CA ASN A 560 -37.71 18.09 -38.04
C ASN A 560 -36.48 17.19 -38.07
N LEU A 561 -35.48 17.49 -38.90
CA LEU A 561 -34.22 16.74 -38.94
C LEU A 561 -33.52 16.68 -37.57
N ALA A 562 -33.45 17.81 -36.87
CA ALA A 562 -32.84 17.88 -35.53
C ALA A 562 -33.64 17.11 -34.48
N ASN A 563 -34.97 17.23 -34.52
CA ASN A 563 -35.90 16.59 -33.59
C ASN A 563 -35.89 15.07 -33.77
N GLU A 564 -35.95 14.59 -35.01
CA GLU A 564 -35.92 13.16 -35.36
C GLU A 564 -34.61 12.50 -34.99
N TRP A 565 -33.48 13.18 -35.19
CA TRP A 565 -32.17 12.67 -34.78
C TRP A 565 -31.98 12.61 -33.25
N GLY A 566 -32.84 13.34 -32.51
CA GLY A 566 -32.74 13.50 -31.07
C GLY A 566 -31.49 14.28 -30.68
N ALA A 567 -31.25 15.42 -31.33
CA ALA A 567 -30.11 16.29 -31.01
C ALA A 567 -30.16 16.76 -29.55
N ASP A 568 -28.99 16.89 -28.92
CA ASP A 568 -28.84 17.49 -27.60
C ASP A 568 -28.80 19.03 -27.66
N PHE A 569 -28.40 19.57 -28.81
CA PHE A 569 -28.26 21.00 -29.03
C PHE A 569 -28.48 21.35 -30.49
N TYR A 570 -29.18 22.44 -30.74
CA TYR A 570 -29.38 23.02 -32.06
C TYR A 570 -28.70 24.38 -32.15
N ILE A 571 -27.87 24.60 -33.18
CA ILE A 571 -27.24 25.88 -33.42
C ILE A 571 -27.39 26.31 -34.89
N SER A 572 -28.08 27.41 -35.13
CA SER A 572 -28.25 27.99 -36.46
C SER A 572 -27.27 29.13 -36.69
N LEU A 573 -26.63 29.15 -37.86
CA LEU A 573 -25.56 30.08 -38.22
C LEU A 573 -26.04 31.02 -39.33
N HIS A 574 -25.95 32.31 -39.06
CA HIS A 574 -26.44 33.39 -39.92
C HIS A 574 -25.46 34.58 -39.98
N THR A 575 -25.68 35.45 -40.96
CA THR A 575 -25.11 36.81 -41.00
C THR A 575 -26.22 37.82 -41.23
N ASN A 576 -26.15 38.94 -40.54
CA ASN A 576 -27.16 39.97 -40.56
C ASN A 576 -27.04 40.83 -41.84
N ALA A 577 -28.05 41.64 -42.12
CA ALA A 577 -28.01 42.67 -43.16
C ALA A 577 -28.92 43.84 -42.79
N TRP A 578 -28.42 45.08 -42.91
CA TRP A 578 -29.21 46.27 -42.66
C TRP A 578 -28.67 47.48 -43.43
N ILE A 579 -29.05 47.58 -44.72
CA ILE A 579 -28.78 48.70 -45.64
C ILE A 579 -27.32 49.22 -45.61
N GLY A 580 -26.37 48.35 -45.26
CA GLY A 580 -24.95 48.66 -45.05
C GLY A 580 -24.58 49.50 -43.83
N GLN A 581 -25.53 49.75 -42.91
CA GLN A 581 -25.30 50.51 -41.67
C GLN A 581 -25.14 49.65 -40.42
N GLY A 582 -25.67 48.42 -40.44
CA GLY A 582 -25.49 47.48 -39.32
C GLY A 582 -24.04 47.01 -39.19
N GLN A 583 -23.64 46.63 -37.98
CA GLN A 583 -22.35 45.98 -37.67
C GLN A 583 -22.43 45.31 -36.30
N GLY A 584 -21.65 44.25 -36.10
CA GLY A 584 -21.49 43.53 -34.84
C GLY A 584 -22.11 42.14 -34.81
N PHE A 585 -21.93 41.48 -33.67
CA PHE A 585 -22.34 40.11 -33.37
C PHE A 585 -23.53 40.09 -32.41
N GLU A 586 -24.52 39.25 -32.68
CA GLU A 586 -25.64 38.98 -31.78
C GLU A 586 -25.99 37.50 -31.73
N SER A 587 -26.65 37.08 -30.65
CA SER A 587 -27.16 35.71 -30.52
C SER A 587 -28.59 35.70 -30.03
N PHE A 588 -29.37 34.70 -30.44
CA PHE A 588 -30.79 34.58 -30.12
C PHE A 588 -31.16 33.22 -29.54
N ILE A 589 -32.01 33.24 -28.52
CA ILE A 589 -32.79 32.09 -28.06
C ILE A 589 -34.29 32.43 -28.15
N HIS A 590 -35.17 31.44 -28.04
CA HIS A 590 -36.61 31.71 -28.10
C HIS A 590 -37.08 32.60 -26.93
N ASN A 591 -38.04 33.50 -27.18
CA ASN A 591 -38.50 34.46 -26.18
C ASN A 591 -39.17 33.82 -24.95
N THR A 592 -40.04 32.82 -25.14
CA THR A 592 -40.85 32.21 -24.05
C THR A 592 -40.61 30.71 -23.85
N LYS A 593 -40.05 30.02 -24.86
CA LYS A 593 -39.79 28.56 -24.84
C LYS A 593 -38.34 28.20 -24.51
N ALA A 594 -37.44 29.17 -24.42
CA ALA A 594 -36.04 28.86 -24.15
C ALA A 594 -35.86 28.23 -22.77
N THR A 595 -35.30 27.02 -22.78
CA THR A 595 -34.95 26.28 -21.56
C THR A 595 -33.81 26.98 -20.81
N ASN A 596 -33.64 26.64 -19.53
CA ASN A 596 -32.50 27.11 -18.76
C ASN A 596 -31.16 26.68 -19.37
N GLU A 597 -31.15 25.50 -19.99
CA GLU A 597 -29.97 25.02 -20.70
C GLU A 597 -29.70 25.89 -21.94
N ALA A 598 -30.70 26.27 -22.74
CA ALA A 598 -30.52 27.19 -23.87
C ALA A 598 -29.91 28.53 -23.43
N ARG A 599 -30.34 29.07 -22.28
CA ARG A 599 -29.78 30.30 -21.68
C ARG A 599 -28.31 30.14 -21.29
N ARG A 600 -27.94 28.99 -20.71
CA ARG A 600 -26.55 28.64 -20.38
C ARG A 600 -25.71 28.53 -21.65
N ARG A 601 -26.18 27.78 -22.65
CA ARG A 601 -25.48 27.61 -23.94
C ARG A 601 -25.27 28.93 -24.66
N GLN A 602 -26.30 29.77 -24.72
CA GLN A 602 -26.20 31.13 -25.27
C GLN A 602 -25.14 31.95 -24.52
N ASN A 603 -25.16 31.94 -23.18
CA ASN A 603 -24.19 32.68 -22.37
C ASN A 603 -22.75 32.25 -22.68
N ASP A 604 -22.49 30.95 -22.63
CA ASP A 604 -21.15 30.41 -22.77
C ASP A 604 -20.61 30.62 -24.18
N ILE A 605 -21.43 30.34 -25.21
CA ILE A 605 -21.02 30.44 -26.61
C ILE A 605 -20.87 31.90 -27.04
N HIS A 606 -21.82 32.77 -26.69
CA HIS A 606 -21.78 34.17 -27.07
C HIS A 606 -20.53 34.87 -26.53
N TYR A 607 -20.23 34.71 -25.23
CA TYR A 607 -19.04 35.32 -24.64
C TYR A 607 -17.74 34.66 -25.09
N TYR A 608 -17.75 33.37 -25.42
CA TYR A 608 -16.57 32.73 -26.00
C TYR A 608 -16.20 33.37 -27.35
N LEU A 609 -17.20 33.58 -28.21
CA LEU A 609 -17.04 34.11 -29.56
C LEU A 609 -16.71 35.59 -29.57
N ILE A 610 -17.50 36.44 -28.90
CA ILE A 610 -17.33 37.91 -28.97
C ILE A 610 -15.95 38.37 -28.51
N ASN A 611 -15.37 37.69 -27.51
CA ASN A 611 -14.02 37.97 -27.00
C ASN A 611 -12.90 37.58 -27.99
N ARG A 612 -13.24 37.05 -29.16
CA ARG A 612 -12.30 36.52 -30.18
C ARG A 612 -12.50 37.12 -31.58
N ILE A 613 -13.73 37.51 -31.96
CA ILE A 613 -14.05 37.93 -33.34
C ILE A 613 -13.83 39.42 -33.66
N ASP A 614 -13.46 40.25 -32.70
CA ASP A 614 -13.14 41.68 -32.90
C ASP A 614 -14.23 42.43 -33.70
N VAL A 615 -15.48 42.34 -33.23
CA VAL A 615 -16.61 43.13 -33.73
C VAL A 615 -17.42 43.67 -32.56
N ILE A 616 -18.37 44.57 -32.84
CA ILE A 616 -19.22 45.16 -31.81
C ILE A 616 -20.10 44.08 -31.17
N ASP A 617 -20.11 44.01 -29.84
CA ASP A 617 -21.05 43.18 -29.11
C ASP A 617 -22.44 43.82 -29.12
N ARG A 618 -23.39 43.20 -29.82
CA ARG A 618 -24.80 43.62 -29.83
C ARG A 618 -25.65 42.85 -28.83
N GLY A 619 -25.04 41.97 -28.06
CA GLY A 619 -25.58 41.27 -26.93
C GLY A 619 -26.37 39.99 -27.26
N LYS A 620 -26.75 39.32 -26.17
CA LYS A 620 -27.66 38.18 -26.16
C LYS A 620 -29.10 38.67 -26.21
N LYS A 621 -29.85 38.18 -27.19
CA LYS A 621 -31.23 38.59 -27.49
C LYS A 621 -32.17 37.40 -27.43
N THR A 622 -33.47 37.69 -27.50
CA THR A 622 -34.50 36.69 -27.72
C THR A 622 -35.38 37.07 -28.89
N ALA A 623 -35.85 36.08 -29.64
CA ALA A 623 -36.73 36.28 -30.80
C ALA A 623 -37.64 35.07 -31.02
N ASN A 624 -38.73 35.25 -31.76
CA ASN A 624 -39.68 34.20 -32.09
C ASN A 624 -39.35 33.52 -33.44
N PHE A 625 -38.08 33.16 -33.64
CA PHE A 625 -37.66 32.45 -34.87
C PHE A 625 -38.19 31.02 -34.89
N HIS A 626 -38.62 30.55 -36.06
CA HIS A 626 -39.19 29.20 -36.24
C HIS A 626 -38.25 28.12 -35.70
N VAL A 627 -36.98 28.16 -36.13
CA VAL A 627 -35.96 27.17 -35.76
C VAL A 627 -35.70 27.10 -34.26
N LEU A 628 -35.88 28.21 -33.54
CA LEU A 628 -35.75 28.26 -32.09
C LEU A 628 -37.02 27.81 -31.36
N ARG A 629 -38.18 27.96 -32.00
CA ARG A 629 -39.50 27.68 -31.41
C ARG A 629 -39.91 26.21 -31.54
N GLU A 630 -39.56 25.56 -32.66
CA GLU A 630 -39.99 24.19 -32.99
C GLU A 630 -38.92 23.13 -32.73
N SER A 631 -37.71 23.52 -32.33
CA SER A 631 -36.69 22.59 -31.81
C SER A 631 -37.07 22.06 -30.42
N TYR A 632 -36.98 20.75 -30.20
CA TYR A 632 -37.28 20.09 -28.93
C TYR A 632 -36.12 20.12 -27.93
N MET A 633 -34.92 20.44 -28.40
CA MET A 633 -33.70 20.60 -27.62
C MET A 633 -33.35 22.08 -27.43
N PRO A 634 -32.42 22.43 -26.52
CA PRO A 634 -31.90 23.79 -26.42
C PRO A 634 -31.38 24.29 -27.78
N ALA A 635 -31.88 25.45 -28.21
CA ALA A 635 -31.59 26.02 -29.53
C ALA A 635 -31.00 27.43 -29.41
N LEU A 636 -30.01 27.72 -30.26
CA LEU A 636 -29.29 28.98 -30.36
C LEU A 636 -29.21 29.40 -31.83
N LEU A 637 -29.37 30.69 -32.12
CA LEU A 637 -29.07 31.27 -33.43
C LEU A 637 -27.97 32.32 -33.26
N LEU A 638 -26.98 32.29 -34.14
CA LEU A 638 -25.85 33.20 -34.16
C LEU A 638 -25.91 34.08 -35.41
N GLU A 639 -25.78 35.39 -35.22
CA GLU A 639 -25.58 36.37 -36.28
C GLU A 639 -24.15 36.88 -36.18
N TYR A 640 -23.22 36.35 -36.98
CA TYR A 640 -21.79 36.63 -36.81
C TYR A 640 -21.45 38.12 -36.99
N MET A 641 -21.95 38.70 -38.09
CA MET A 641 -21.65 40.03 -38.61
C MET A 641 -22.73 40.47 -39.60
N PHE A 642 -22.64 41.70 -40.10
CA PHE A 642 -23.50 42.24 -41.16
C PHE A 642 -22.83 42.08 -42.53
N ILE A 643 -23.39 41.24 -43.41
CA ILE A 643 -22.80 40.93 -44.73
C ILE A 643 -22.78 42.15 -45.66
N ASP A 644 -23.68 43.11 -45.47
CA ASP A 644 -23.79 44.33 -46.27
C ASP A 644 -23.00 45.52 -45.69
N ASN A 645 -22.30 45.33 -44.57
CA ASN A 645 -21.33 46.29 -44.05
C ASN A 645 -19.97 46.11 -44.74
N ASN A 646 -19.39 47.17 -45.31
CA ASN A 646 -18.15 47.07 -46.08
C ASN A 646 -16.97 46.46 -45.28
N ARG A 647 -16.80 46.81 -44.00
CA ARG A 647 -15.68 46.32 -43.18
C ARG A 647 -15.86 44.87 -42.79
N GLU A 648 -17.06 44.49 -42.39
CA GLU A 648 -17.34 43.11 -41.99
C GLU A 648 -17.43 42.18 -43.22
N ASN A 649 -17.93 42.66 -44.35
CA ASN A 649 -17.89 41.93 -45.62
C ASN A 649 -16.46 41.56 -46.03
N GLN A 650 -15.48 42.46 -45.84
CA GLN A 650 -14.07 42.18 -46.12
C GLN A 650 -13.54 41.04 -45.24
N LYS A 651 -13.95 40.99 -43.96
CA LYS A 651 -13.65 39.85 -43.07
C LYS A 651 -14.32 38.57 -43.59
N LEU A 652 -15.63 38.61 -43.88
CA LEU A 652 -16.39 37.45 -44.36
C LEU A 652 -15.92 36.93 -45.73
N ARG A 653 -15.39 37.79 -46.61
CA ARG A 653 -14.81 37.39 -47.91
C ARG A 653 -13.58 36.51 -47.76
N SER A 654 -12.82 36.69 -46.68
CA SER A 654 -11.59 35.93 -46.43
C SER A 654 -11.91 34.49 -46.02
N ALA A 655 -11.50 33.52 -46.85
CA ALA A 655 -11.67 32.10 -46.54
C ALA A 655 -10.99 31.71 -45.22
N SER A 656 -9.79 32.25 -44.94
CA SER A 656 -9.09 31.98 -43.68
C SER A 656 -9.82 32.54 -42.45
N TYR A 657 -10.56 33.64 -42.63
CA TYR A 657 -11.35 34.20 -41.55
C TYR A 657 -12.64 33.40 -41.32
N ARG A 658 -13.30 32.90 -42.37
CA ARG A 658 -14.42 31.95 -42.22
C ARG A 658 -13.97 30.65 -41.55
N ASP A 659 -12.79 30.14 -41.92
CA ASP A 659 -12.16 29.00 -41.26
C ASP A 659 -11.93 29.26 -39.76
N TYR A 660 -11.41 30.45 -39.45
CA TYR A 660 -11.23 30.89 -38.06
C TYR A 660 -12.56 30.93 -37.31
N LEU A 661 -13.62 31.54 -37.89
CA LEU A 661 -14.96 31.58 -37.30
C LEU A 661 -15.51 30.18 -37.02
N GLY A 662 -15.37 29.24 -37.96
CA GLY A 662 -15.79 27.86 -37.77
C GLY A 662 -15.01 27.16 -36.66
N GLN A 663 -13.69 27.35 -36.60
CA GLN A 663 -12.86 26.79 -35.54
C GLN A 663 -13.27 27.29 -34.15
N ILE A 664 -13.36 28.62 -33.95
CA ILE A 664 -13.71 29.17 -32.63
C ILE A 664 -15.15 28.86 -32.23
N THR A 665 -16.05 28.63 -33.20
CA THR A 665 -17.43 28.19 -32.93
C THR A 665 -17.44 26.76 -32.40
N ALA A 666 -16.66 25.87 -33.00
CA ALA A 666 -16.46 24.51 -32.48
C ALA A 666 -15.87 24.54 -31.07
N GLU A 667 -14.85 25.38 -30.84
CA GLU A 667 -14.23 25.53 -29.52
C GLU A 667 -15.20 26.12 -28.49
N ALA A 668 -16.08 27.05 -28.88
CA ALA A 668 -17.13 27.61 -28.02
C ALA A 668 -18.16 26.56 -27.62
N ILE A 669 -18.63 25.75 -28.58
CA ILE A 669 -19.55 24.63 -28.32
C ILE A 669 -18.87 23.61 -27.40
N ALA A 670 -17.64 23.22 -27.71
CA ALA A 670 -16.89 22.26 -26.90
C ALA A 670 -16.64 22.76 -25.48
N HIS A 671 -16.28 24.02 -25.30
CA HIS A 671 -16.13 24.65 -23.99
C HIS A 671 -17.45 24.62 -23.22
N SER A 672 -18.56 25.01 -23.86
CA SER A 672 -19.89 24.98 -23.26
C SER A 672 -20.21 23.58 -22.74
N PHE A 673 -20.05 22.54 -23.56
CA PHE A 673 -20.37 21.15 -23.20
C PHE A 673 -19.30 20.44 -22.37
N ASN A 674 -18.17 21.10 -22.07
CA ASN A 674 -17.00 20.53 -21.42
C ASN A 674 -16.48 19.26 -22.14
N LEU A 675 -16.44 19.32 -23.47
CA LEU A 675 -15.95 18.22 -24.31
C LEU A 675 -14.44 18.07 -24.15
N LYS A 676 -13.97 16.82 -24.04
CA LYS A 676 -12.54 16.50 -23.96
C LYS A 676 -11.91 16.50 -25.35
N ARG A 677 -10.71 17.09 -25.46
CA ARG A 677 -9.91 16.99 -26.69
C ARG A 677 -9.47 15.54 -26.95
N LYS A 678 -9.27 15.20 -28.22
CA LYS A 678 -8.83 13.86 -28.66
C LYS A 678 -7.43 13.50 -28.17
#